data_AF-A0A7C5HW39-F1
#
_entry.id   AF-A0A7C5HW39-F1
#
_cell.length_a   1.000
_cell.length_b   1.000
_cell.length_c   1.000
_cell.angle_alpha   90.00
_cell.angle_beta   90.00
_cell.angle_gamma   90.00
#
_symmetry.space_group_name_H-M   'P 1'
#
loop_
_entity.id
_entity.type
_entity.pdbx_description
1 polymer ?
#
loop_
_entity_poly.entity_id
_entity_poly.type
_entity_poly.pdbx_seq_one_letter_code
_entity_poly.pdbx_strand_id
1 'polypeptide(L)'
;MDQDTILEILGSGGSELEALKENQAQLAGFLELVEMVDKLPEMDRRVSEDGVSLYHAISKEKEMAALEAALGAFFGEPVKRAGEPLSSDLIDNLTISYLGGVKEDQTLFLKKINQCELYGALFPWQRKVNVITVHLGLYNPVMSDDDYEKLEKLVTETIAHRVSEEVESGLAGQVQGISLPSFLQMSEMEGSTCSLRISSEDNTGMLHLLNGNLIDAETDELKHKDAAYAILGWDNPGIEILKAVGRTQDEIKLPLIHLLMDSMRQKDQREFEKGAPPPVPKPEMSKPTIETDRTEVAPEKENPDKQSDGPAEEIPPEPQEKEPEADDAIDDALIQKDTSRNAKRQTVNKAASNLKPKKKFPMAMVAVLAILILCVAGYFIFQGIKGDPVASDYQQLMTKVEQLTIADAQEKLLMDFINTHEPGEDTTRAEMKLQEIWLQNEDDNYQKTIDAVNKLPIDQAFEENARAIYTRFLEKYPNTPHAEDIQQAVSEMSGLSEDIVFSNLRNPGEKDYIQKIDLYKNYLSLYPQGKHRDSVKQMFSETLGESYMNFKREIAICERDAMWDTCLTICDDYLTAFSAYLDTGEVQTIQNRMLMEKDYLVLQTQVLEVDADSARRLYMAYMTAYPDSSNNKEIQKNLQRMDLDATAGRQWGSLKKSMQGSGLSRQEKIDGIEKFISRNNTSRYVAEAREILKSLYKDADIRSAEREQSRKSLTTEEKAKKETEEQYAVLVKRQAQRDRVEHEKQKAIAALDETEGRFVLSGDSSVIDQRTGLMWSLLDSHGEFGICMDHRTARRYVRELRYNGHDDWRLPTFAELAGIYKNKPYFPDSGAKWYWTSEIFAKGYSYIVNTVSAKQETVFKKVTQDVEACGAVRAVRP
;
A
#
# COMPACT_ATOMS: atom_id res chain seq x y z
N MET A 1 -19.77 -26.70 -18.98
CA MET A 1 -20.74 -25.58 -19.04
C MET A 1 -21.25 -25.39 -20.47
N ASP A 2 -22.57 -25.28 -20.67
CA ASP A 2 -23.15 -25.14 -22.00
C ASP A 2 -23.14 -23.70 -22.56
N GLN A 3 -23.47 -23.57 -23.84
CA GLN A 3 -23.42 -22.32 -24.60
C GLN A 3 -24.41 -21.25 -24.09
N ASP A 4 -25.60 -21.67 -23.65
CA ASP A 4 -26.64 -20.75 -23.19
C ASP A 4 -26.26 -20.19 -21.82
N THR A 5 -25.65 -21.01 -20.95
CA THR A 5 -25.11 -20.62 -19.64
C THR A 5 -23.98 -19.60 -19.78
N ILE A 6 -23.05 -19.81 -20.72
CA ILE A 6 -21.97 -18.84 -20.99
C ILE A 6 -22.55 -17.46 -21.37
N LEU A 7 -23.57 -17.44 -22.23
CA LEU A 7 -24.20 -16.18 -22.66
C LEU A 7 -25.02 -15.54 -21.55
N GLU A 8 -25.67 -16.33 -20.70
CA GLU A 8 -26.42 -15.84 -19.53
C GLU A 8 -25.49 -15.14 -18.52
N ILE A 9 -24.34 -15.75 -18.20
CA ILE A 9 -23.35 -15.19 -17.28
C ILE A 9 -22.79 -13.87 -17.81
N LEU A 10 -22.51 -13.81 -19.11
CA LEU A 10 -22.01 -12.61 -19.77
C LEU A 10 -23.09 -11.53 -20.01
N GLY A 11 -24.38 -11.87 -19.84
CA GLY A 11 -25.51 -10.93 -19.90
C GLY A 11 -25.55 -10.06 -21.15
N SER A 12 -25.81 -8.76 -21.01
CA SER A 12 -25.57 -7.73 -22.03
C SER A 12 -24.32 -6.93 -21.66
N GLY A 13 -23.53 -6.50 -22.64
CA GLY A 13 -22.36 -5.65 -22.40
C GLY A 13 -22.07 -4.63 -23.51
N GLY A 14 -20.89 -4.02 -23.43
CA GLY A 14 -20.34 -3.14 -24.46
C GLY A 14 -20.06 -3.88 -25.78
N SER A 15 -19.78 -3.13 -26.84
CA SER A 15 -19.54 -3.66 -28.19
C SER A 15 -18.44 -4.72 -28.23
N GLU A 16 -17.46 -4.61 -27.35
CA GLU A 16 -16.28 -5.48 -27.24
C GLU A 16 -16.67 -6.84 -26.66
N LEU A 17 -17.53 -6.85 -25.63
CA LEU A 17 -18.06 -8.08 -25.04
C LEU A 17 -19.03 -8.76 -26.00
N GLU A 18 -19.88 -8.01 -26.69
CA GLU A 18 -20.78 -8.56 -27.71
C GLU A 18 -19.99 -9.16 -28.89
N ALA A 19 -18.93 -8.50 -29.36
CA ALA A 19 -18.04 -9.05 -30.37
C ALA A 19 -17.30 -10.30 -29.90
N LEU A 20 -17.02 -10.44 -28.60
CA LEU A 20 -16.44 -11.66 -28.03
C LEU A 20 -17.47 -12.81 -28.00
N LYS A 21 -18.72 -12.52 -27.67
CA LYS A 21 -19.84 -13.49 -27.71
C LYS A 21 -20.09 -14.04 -29.12
N GLU A 22 -19.90 -13.23 -30.16
CA GLU A 22 -19.95 -13.69 -31.56
C GLU A 22 -18.87 -14.73 -31.88
N ASN A 23 -17.77 -14.78 -31.11
CA ASN A 23 -16.67 -15.75 -31.27
C ASN A 23 -16.69 -16.85 -30.19
N GLN A 24 -17.89 -17.35 -29.90
CA GLN A 24 -18.18 -18.30 -28.83
C GLN A 24 -17.29 -19.56 -28.85
N ALA A 25 -16.92 -20.06 -30.03
CA ALA A 25 -16.09 -21.25 -30.16
C ALA A 25 -14.66 -21.03 -29.59
N GLN A 26 -14.08 -19.85 -29.81
CA GLN A 26 -12.76 -19.54 -29.27
C GLN A 26 -12.82 -19.22 -27.78
N LEU A 27 -13.89 -18.57 -27.31
CA LEU A 27 -14.13 -18.34 -25.89
C LEU A 27 -14.31 -19.67 -25.13
N ALA A 28 -15.12 -20.59 -25.65
CA ALA A 28 -15.29 -21.92 -25.08
C ALA A 28 -13.96 -22.70 -25.05
N GLY A 29 -13.17 -22.66 -26.13
CA GLY A 29 -11.85 -23.29 -26.15
C GLY A 29 -10.85 -22.68 -25.15
N PHE A 30 -10.97 -21.39 -24.85
CA PHE A 30 -10.17 -20.75 -23.80
C PHE A 30 -10.58 -21.23 -22.41
N LEU A 31 -11.89 -21.34 -22.15
CA LEU A 31 -12.41 -21.89 -20.90
C LEU A 31 -11.99 -23.36 -20.70
N GLU A 32 -12.04 -24.18 -21.75
CA GLU A 32 -11.53 -25.55 -21.72
C GLU A 32 -10.03 -25.62 -21.41
N LEU A 33 -9.23 -24.70 -21.96
CA LEU A 33 -7.81 -24.58 -21.61
C LEU A 33 -7.63 -24.28 -20.13
N VAL A 34 -8.38 -23.30 -19.59
CA VAL A 34 -8.32 -22.94 -18.17
C VAL A 34 -8.66 -24.14 -17.29
N GLU A 35 -9.74 -24.85 -17.59
CA GLU A 35 -10.11 -26.08 -16.86
C GLU A 35 -9.02 -27.16 -16.95
N MET A 36 -8.47 -27.39 -18.13
CA MET A 36 -7.42 -28.39 -18.34
C MET A 36 -6.16 -28.07 -17.55
N VAL A 37 -5.75 -26.80 -17.55
CA VAL A 37 -4.58 -26.33 -16.79
C VAL A 37 -4.85 -26.41 -15.29
N ASP A 38 -6.03 -26.05 -14.81
CA ASP A 38 -6.46 -26.16 -13.40
C ASP A 38 -6.47 -27.62 -12.90
N LYS A 39 -6.76 -28.59 -13.76
CA LYS A 39 -6.71 -30.03 -13.44
C LYS A 39 -5.32 -30.63 -13.38
N LEU A 40 -4.29 -29.94 -13.86
CA LEU A 40 -2.94 -30.49 -13.81
C LEU A 40 -2.54 -30.70 -12.34
N PRO A 41 -1.89 -31.82 -11.99
CA PRO A 41 -1.43 -32.05 -10.63
C PRO A 41 -0.44 -30.97 -10.21
N GLU A 42 -0.46 -30.62 -8.92
CA GLU A 42 0.40 -29.62 -8.28
C GLU A 42 0.26 -28.20 -8.84
N MET A 43 -0.91 -27.88 -9.38
CA MET A 43 -1.31 -26.52 -9.69
C MET A 43 -1.93 -25.87 -8.46
N ASP A 44 -1.30 -24.78 -8.00
CA ASP A 44 -1.77 -23.98 -6.88
C ASP A 44 -2.41 -22.71 -7.43
N ARG A 45 -3.75 -22.71 -7.52
CA ARG A 45 -4.51 -21.57 -8.03
C ARG A 45 -4.26 -20.33 -7.18
N ARG A 46 -4.06 -19.19 -7.85
CA ARG A 46 -3.83 -17.88 -7.23
C ARG A 46 -4.86 -16.89 -7.77
N VAL A 47 -5.13 -15.87 -6.97
CA VAL A 47 -5.84 -14.68 -7.45
C VAL A 47 -4.79 -13.79 -8.12
N SER A 48 -5.10 -13.20 -9.27
CA SER A 48 -4.19 -12.24 -9.91
C SER A 48 -4.06 -10.98 -9.05
N GLU A 49 -2.85 -10.60 -8.67
CA GLU A 49 -2.61 -9.46 -7.76
C GLU A 49 -2.85 -8.09 -8.44
N ASP A 50 -2.73 -8.06 -9.77
CA ASP A 50 -2.77 -6.84 -10.60
C ASP A 50 -4.04 -6.72 -11.45
N GLY A 51 -4.97 -7.69 -11.38
CA GLY A 51 -6.20 -7.73 -12.19
C GLY A 51 -5.96 -7.98 -13.69
N VAL A 52 -4.73 -8.33 -14.06
CA VAL A 52 -4.30 -8.44 -15.47
C VAL A 52 -4.75 -9.77 -16.10
N SER A 53 -4.96 -10.81 -15.29
CA SER A 53 -5.19 -12.20 -15.74
C SER A 53 -6.52 -12.75 -15.24
N LEU A 54 -7.27 -13.35 -16.15
CA LEU A 54 -8.53 -14.05 -15.86
C LEU A 54 -8.30 -15.37 -15.11
N TYR A 55 -7.14 -16.00 -15.29
CA TYR A 55 -6.71 -17.17 -14.53
C TYR A 55 -5.22 -17.11 -14.20
N HIS A 56 -4.87 -17.44 -12.96
CA HIS A 56 -3.51 -17.39 -12.43
C HIS A 56 -3.25 -18.62 -11.55
N ALA A 57 -2.13 -19.31 -11.76
CA ALA A 57 -1.74 -20.45 -10.94
C ALA A 57 -0.21 -20.61 -10.87
N ILE A 58 0.27 -21.32 -9.85
CA ILE A 58 1.67 -21.71 -9.71
C ILE A 58 1.76 -23.24 -9.85
N SER A 59 2.46 -23.72 -10.86
CA SER A 59 2.84 -25.12 -10.96
C SER A 59 4.07 -25.39 -10.11
N LYS A 60 4.05 -26.41 -9.24
CA LYS A 60 5.16 -26.68 -8.30
C LYS A 60 6.15 -27.75 -8.76
N GLU A 61 5.79 -28.66 -9.68
CA GLU A 61 6.71 -29.70 -10.15
C GLU A 61 6.59 -30.05 -11.66
N LYS A 62 5.76 -29.32 -12.44
CA LYS A 62 5.68 -29.55 -13.90
C LYS A 62 6.88 -28.99 -14.64
N GLU A 63 7.34 -29.74 -15.64
CA GLU A 63 8.32 -29.26 -16.61
C GLU A 63 7.70 -28.24 -17.57
N MET A 64 8.50 -27.25 -17.95
CA MET A 64 8.10 -26.17 -18.87
C MET A 64 7.50 -26.69 -20.17
N ALA A 65 8.09 -27.74 -20.75
CA ALA A 65 7.62 -28.34 -22.00
C ALA A 65 6.18 -28.89 -21.91
N ALA A 66 5.75 -29.39 -20.75
CA ALA A 66 4.40 -29.90 -20.57
C ALA A 66 3.37 -28.76 -20.55
N LEU A 67 3.70 -27.64 -19.91
CA LEU A 67 2.85 -26.45 -19.90
C LEU A 67 2.82 -25.76 -21.27
N GLU A 68 3.95 -25.71 -21.98
CA GLU A 68 4.01 -25.20 -23.35
C GLU A 68 3.16 -26.04 -24.31
N ALA A 69 3.18 -27.37 -24.17
CA ALA A 69 2.32 -28.25 -24.97
C ALA A 69 0.83 -28.05 -24.65
N ALA A 70 0.49 -27.88 -23.36
CA ALA A 70 -0.89 -27.64 -22.92
C ALA A 70 -1.45 -26.32 -23.47
N LEU A 71 -0.70 -25.22 -23.33
CA LEU A 71 -1.09 -23.92 -23.88
C LEU A 71 -1.05 -23.93 -25.40
N GLY A 72 -0.06 -24.58 -26.01
CA GLY A 72 0.11 -24.65 -27.47
C GLY A 72 -1.03 -25.37 -28.19
N ALA A 73 -1.72 -26.31 -27.52
CA ALA A 73 -2.91 -26.95 -28.08
C ALA A 73 -4.03 -25.94 -28.42
N PHE A 74 -4.14 -24.85 -27.65
CA PHE A 74 -5.10 -23.77 -27.90
C PHE A 74 -4.48 -22.60 -28.65
N PHE A 75 -3.31 -22.13 -28.23
CA PHE A 75 -2.67 -20.93 -28.77
C PHE A 75 -1.86 -21.15 -30.05
N GLY A 76 -1.39 -22.38 -30.31
CA GLY A 76 -0.38 -22.66 -31.33
C GLY A 76 1.05 -22.47 -30.78
N GLU A 77 2.02 -22.27 -31.67
CA GLU A 77 3.42 -22.06 -31.28
C GLU A 77 3.57 -20.77 -30.44
N PRO A 78 4.46 -20.77 -29.43
CA PRO A 78 4.74 -19.57 -28.65
C PRO A 78 5.31 -18.46 -29.53
N VAL A 79 4.84 -17.23 -29.32
CA VAL A 79 5.36 -16.04 -30.02
C VAL A 79 6.74 -15.62 -29.49
N LYS A 80 7.10 -16.10 -28.30
CA LYS A 80 8.42 -15.99 -27.69
C LYS A 80 8.64 -17.17 -26.75
N ARG A 81 9.76 -17.89 -26.85
CA ARG A 81 10.16 -18.90 -25.87
C ARG A 81 11.03 -18.32 -24.75
N ALA A 82 11.11 -19.04 -23.63
CA ALA A 82 12.05 -18.74 -22.56
C ALA A 82 13.50 -18.72 -23.08
N GLY A 83 14.23 -17.64 -22.78
CA GLY A 83 15.61 -17.41 -23.23
C GLY A 83 15.76 -16.82 -24.63
N GLU A 84 14.68 -16.75 -25.43
CA GLU A 84 14.71 -16.07 -26.73
C GLU A 84 14.40 -14.58 -26.57
N PRO A 85 15.09 -13.69 -27.31
CA PRO A 85 14.77 -12.27 -27.31
C PRO A 85 13.39 -12.03 -27.94
N LEU A 86 12.71 -10.97 -27.51
CA LEU A 86 11.45 -10.57 -28.12
C LEU A 86 11.69 -10.13 -29.58
N SER A 87 10.93 -10.67 -30.53
CA SER A 87 11.00 -10.27 -31.93
C SER A 87 10.64 -8.79 -32.09
N SER A 88 11.27 -8.10 -33.05
CA SER A 88 10.99 -6.70 -33.35
C SER A 88 9.51 -6.42 -33.60
N ASP A 89 8.81 -7.37 -34.21
CA ASP A 89 7.40 -7.24 -34.59
C ASP A 89 6.44 -7.30 -33.38
N LEU A 90 6.95 -7.71 -32.21
CA LEU A 90 6.21 -7.82 -30.96
C LEU A 90 6.53 -6.68 -29.99
N ILE A 91 7.55 -5.86 -30.26
CA ILE A 91 7.95 -4.74 -29.38
C ILE A 91 6.79 -3.74 -29.23
N ASP A 92 6.05 -3.48 -30.30
CA ASP A 92 4.93 -2.53 -30.34
C ASP A 92 3.56 -3.19 -30.09
N ASN A 93 3.53 -4.45 -29.64
CA ASN A 93 2.27 -5.13 -29.34
C ASN A 93 1.66 -4.60 -28.03
N LEU A 94 0.42 -4.09 -28.11
CA LEU A 94 -0.29 -3.48 -26.97
C LEU A 94 -0.56 -4.46 -25.81
N THR A 95 -0.77 -5.75 -26.09
CA THR A 95 -0.92 -6.79 -25.07
C THR A 95 0.38 -6.96 -24.28
N ILE A 96 1.54 -6.84 -24.95
CA ILE A 96 2.84 -6.90 -24.28
C ILE A 96 3.06 -5.67 -23.39
N SER A 97 2.67 -4.49 -23.86
CA SER A 97 2.68 -3.28 -23.01
C SER A 97 1.75 -3.40 -21.81
N TYR A 98 0.55 -3.96 -22.02
CA TYR A 98 -0.43 -4.23 -20.96
C TYR A 98 0.10 -5.20 -19.89
N LEU A 99 0.88 -6.21 -20.28
CA LEU A 99 1.56 -7.13 -19.37
C LEU A 99 2.76 -6.51 -18.62
N GLY A 100 3.08 -5.23 -18.86
CA GLY A 100 4.25 -4.57 -18.27
C GLY A 100 5.58 -4.98 -18.92
N GLY A 101 5.54 -5.48 -20.16
CA GLY A 101 6.66 -6.07 -20.87
C GLY A 101 6.77 -7.58 -20.67
N VAL A 102 7.74 -8.20 -21.35
CA VAL A 102 7.96 -9.65 -21.32
C VAL A 102 9.40 -9.91 -20.91
N LYS A 103 9.60 -10.74 -19.88
CA LYS A 103 10.96 -11.04 -19.41
C LYS A 103 11.68 -12.03 -20.32
N GLU A 104 13.00 -12.03 -20.27
CA GLU A 104 13.83 -12.92 -21.09
C GLU A 104 13.51 -14.40 -20.86
N ASP A 105 13.24 -14.80 -19.63
CA ASP A 105 12.92 -16.17 -19.21
C ASP A 105 11.45 -16.56 -19.38
N GLN A 106 10.59 -15.66 -19.86
CA GLN A 106 9.17 -15.92 -20.04
C GLN A 106 8.86 -16.54 -21.40
N THR A 107 8.00 -17.56 -21.43
CA THR A 107 7.33 -18.01 -22.67
C THR A 107 6.00 -17.29 -22.80
N LEU A 108 5.71 -16.75 -23.99
CA LEU A 108 4.50 -16.00 -24.31
C LEU A 108 3.76 -16.62 -25.50
N PHE A 109 2.43 -16.69 -25.36
CA PHE A 109 1.48 -17.08 -26.38
C PHE A 109 0.48 -15.95 -26.60
N LEU A 110 0.13 -15.68 -27.86
CA LEU A 110 -0.88 -14.67 -28.23
C LEU A 110 -1.82 -15.25 -29.28
N LYS A 111 -3.10 -14.95 -29.17
CA LYS A 111 -4.12 -15.35 -30.17
C LYS A 111 -5.18 -14.26 -30.31
N LYS A 112 -5.27 -13.68 -31.51
CA LYS A 112 -6.24 -12.62 -31.81
C LYS A 112 -7.66 -13.18 -31.96
N ILE A 113 -8.61 -12.49 -31.32
CA ILE A 113 -10.05 -12.76 -31.36
C ILE A 113 -10.77 -11.44 -31.58
N ASN A 114 -11.17 -11.15 -32.82
CA ASN A 114 -11.81 -9.88 -33.18
C ASN A 114 -10.97 -8.67 -32.73
N GLN A 115 -11.49 -7.84 -31.83
CA GLN A 115 -10.79 -6.67 -31.25
C GLN A 115 -10.01 -7.00 -29.97
N CYS A 116 -10.10 -8.24 -29.48
CA CYS A 116 -9.39 -8.73 -28.31
C CYS A 116 -8.18 -9.57 -28.70
N GLU A 117 -7.23 -9.71 -27.77
CA GLU A 117 -6.12 -10.66 -27.89
C GLU A 117 -6.06 -11.50 -26.63
N LEU A 118 -6.27 -12.82 -26.77
CA LEU A 118 -6.00 -13.75 -25.68
C LEU A 118 -4.50 -13.93 -25.55
N TYR A 119 -4.05 -14.08 -24.31
CA TYR A 119 -2.65 -14.35 -24.03
C TYR A 119 -2.51 -15.49 -23.02
N GLY A 120 -1.38 -16.19 -23.14
CA GLY A 120 -0.90 -17.16 -22.17
C GLY A 120 0.57 -16.90 -21.87
N ALA A 121 0.93 -16.78 -20.60
CA ALA A 121 2.30 -16.50 -20.18
C ALA A 121 2.76 -17.50 -19.13
N LEU A 122 3.95 -18.05 -19.36
CA LEU A 122 4.61 -18.99 -18.47
C LEU A 122 5.89 -18.36 -17.93
N PHE A 123 5.98 -18.23 -16.60
CA PHE A 123 7.08 -17.57 -15.91
C PHE A 123 7.84 -18.56 -15.02
N PRO A 124 8.98 -19.10 -15.47
CA PRO A 124 9.79 -20.01 -14.67
C PRO A 124 10.54 -19.26 -13.55
N TRP A 125 10.58 -19.85 -12.36
CA TRP A 125 11.25 -19.24 -11.21
C TRP A 125 12.75 -19.54 -11.23
N GLN A 126 13.57 -18.51 -11.39
CA GLN A 126 15.04 -18.65 -11.53
C GLN A 126 15.74 -19.41 -10.37
N ARG A 127 15.15 -19.39 -9.17
CA ARG A 127 15.72 -20.04 -7.96
C ARG A 127 15.05 -21.37 -7.59
N LYS A 128 13.99 -21.77 -8.30
CA LYS A 128 13.24 -23.01 -8.03
C LYS A 128 12.94 -23.73 -9.35
N VAL A 129 13.68 -24.82 -9.57
CA VAL A 129 13.49 -25.68 -10.74
C VAL A 129 12.06 -26.22 -10.74
N ASN A 130 11.41 -26.22 -11.90
CA ASN A 130 10.03 -26.70 -12.13
C ASN A 130 8.93 -25.97 -11.34
N VAL A 131 9.23 -24.77 -10.83
CA VAL A 131 8.20 -23.85 -10.35
C VAL A 131 7.92 -22.82 -11.44
N ILE A 132 6.70 -22.84 -11.97
CA ILE A 132 6.31 -22.02 -13.12
C ILE A 132 4.98 -21.33 -12.81
N THR A 133 4.96 -20.01 -12.91
CA THR A 133 3.71 -19.25 -12.81
C THR A 133 3.02 -19.22 -14.17
N VAL A 134 1.72 -19.51 -14.18
CA VAL A 134 0.87 -19.56 -15.36
C VAL A 134 -0.14 -18.41 -15.28
N HIS A 135 -0.13 -17.57 -16.30
CA HIS A 135 -1.11 -16.50 -16.50
C HIS A 135 -1.89 -16.76 -17.79
N LEU A 136 -3.22 -16.75 -17.70
CA LEU A 136 -4.10 -16.78 -18.86
C LEU A 136 -5.05 -15.58 -18.77
N GLY A 137 -5.23 -14.86 -19.87
CA GLY A 137 -6.10 -13.70 -19.86
C GLY A 137 -6.47 -13.19 -21.24
N LEU A 138 -7.20 -12.09 -21.23
CA LEU A 138 -7.64 -11.38 -22.42
C LEU A 138 -7.25 -9.92 -22.28
N TYR A 139 -6.75 -9.33 -23.36
CA TYR A 139 -6.52 -7.91 -23.47
C TYR A 139 -7.48 -7.28 -24.48
N ASN A 140 -8.11 -6.18 -24.07
CA ASN A 140 -8.82 -5.27 -24.95
C ASN A 140 -8.70 -3.83 -24.40
N PRO A 141 -8.19 -2.87 -25.18
CA PRO A 141 -7.95 -1.50 -24.70
C PRO A 141 -9.21 -0.67 -24.42
N VAL A 142 -10.39 -1.11 -24.88
CA VAL A 142 -11.64 -0.33 -24.82
C VAL A 142 -12.74 -1.06 -24.03
N MET A 143 -12.48 -2.28 -23.57
CA MET A 143 -13.45 -3.04 -22.77
C MET A 143 -13.60 -2.41 -21.38
N SER A 144 -14.85 -2.23 -20.94
CA SER A 144 -15.14 -1.67 -19.61
C SER A 144 -14.78 -2.62 -18.48
N ASP A 145 -14.49 -2.07 -17.30
CA ASP A 145 -14.21 -2.87 -16.09
C ASP A 145 -15.40 -3.80 -15.75
N ASP A 146 -16.64 -3.31 -15.87
CA ASP A 146 -17.86 -4.10 -15.66
C ASP A 146 -17.96 -5.31 -16.61
N ASP A 147 -17.54 -5.16 -17.87
CA ASP A 147 -17.53 -6.26 -18.83
C ASP A 147 -16.36 -7.23 -18.59
N TYR A 148 -15.24 -6.73 -18.07
CA TYR A 148 -14.12 -7.57 -17.65
C TYR A 148 -14.46 -8.40 -16.41
N GLU A 149 -15.15 -7.83 -15.42
CA GLU A 149 -15.65 -8.56 -14.23
C GLU A 149 -16.58 -9.71 -14.61
N LYS A 150 -17.41 -9.54 -15.67
CA LYS A 150 -18.23 -10.65 -16.20
C LYS A 150 -17.38 -11.78 -16.76
N LEU A 151 -16.23 -11.48 -17.36
CA LEU A 151 -15.29 -12.51 -17.84
C LEU A 151 -14.56 -13.21 -16.70
N GLU A 152 -14.17 -12.49 -15.65
CA GLU A 152 -13.60 -13.10 -14.44
C GLU A 152 -14.61 -14.02 -13.74
N LYS A 153 -15.85 -13.54 -13.64
CA LYS A 153 -16.97 -14.34 -13.12
C LYS A 153 -17.20 -15.58 -13.96
N LEU A 154 -17.19 -15.45 -15.29
CA LEU A 154 -17.34 -16.58 -16.21
C LEU A 154 -16.27 -17.65 -15.99
N VAL A 155 -15.00 -17.25 -15.85
CA VAL A 155 -13.90 -18.20 -15.57
C VAL A 155 -14.08 -18.87 -14.20
N THR A 156 -14.47 -18.11 -13.18
CA THR A 156 -14.71 -18.63 -11.83
C THR A 156 -15.86 -19.64 -11.81
N GLU A 157 -16.99 -19.30 -12.47
CA GLU A 157 -18.16 -20.17 -12.56
C GLU A 157 -17.90 -21.39 -13.45
N THR A 158 -17.07 -21.27 -14.49
CA THR A 158 -16.64 -22.42 -15.30
C THR A 158 -15.93 -23.47 -14.44
N ILE A 159 -14.95 -23.04 -13.63
CA ILE A 159 -14.22 -23.94 -12.73
C ILE A 159 -15.18 -24.54 -11.68
N ALA A 160 -16.09 -23.74 -11.12
CA ALA A 160 -17.05 -24.19 -10.12
C ALA A 160 -18.11 -25.17 -10.69
N HIS A 161 -18.63 -24.89 -11.89
CA HIS A 161 -19.59 -25.74 -12.59
C HIS A 161 -18.98 -27.10 -12.90
N ARG A 162 -17.72 -27.13 -13.35
CA ARG A 162 -16.99 -28.37 -13.59
C ARG A 162 -16.78 -29.17 -12.30
N VAL A 163 -16.35 -28.51 -11.22
CA VAL A 163 -16.21 -29.17 -9.91
C VAL A 163 -17.55 -29.79 -9.48
N SER A 164 -18.65 -29.11 -9.75
CA SER A 164 -20.01 -29.60 -9.49
C SER A 164 -20.40 -30.76 -10.43
N GLU A 165 -20.10 -30.69 -11.73
CA GLU A 165 -20.33 -31.77 -12.70
C GLU A 165 -19.46 -33.01 -12.44
N GLU A 166 -18.23 -32.86 -11.93
CA GLU A 166 -17.38 -33.97 -11.50
C GLU A 166 -17.93 -34.64 -10.24
N VAL A 167 -18.53 -33.86 -9.35
CA VAL A 167 -19.29 -34.37 -8.18
C VAL A 167 -20.59 -35.08 -8.61
N GLU A 168 -21.22 -34.64 -9.71
CA GLU A 168 -22.46 -35.25 -10.23
C GLU A 168 -22.24 -36.45 -11.16
N SER A 169 -21.13 -36.50 -11.92
CA SER A 169 -20.85 -37.52 -12.95
C SER A 169 -20.05 -38.72 -12.43
N GLY A 170 -19.48 -38.66 -11.23
CA GLY A 170 -18.84 -39.79 -10.57
C GLY A 170 -19.73 -40.45 -9.53
N LEU A 171 -20.45 -41.53 -9.91
CA LEU A 171 -20.95 -42.63 -9.07
C LEU A 171 -21.62 -42.24 -7.74
N ALA A 172 -22.93 -42.52 -7.63
CA ALA A 172 -23.70 -42.48 -6.39
C ALA A 172 -22.87 -42.80 -5.13
N GLY A 173 -22.49 -41.72 -4.44
CA GLY A 173 -22.25 -41.61 -3.01
C GLY A 173 -21.14 -42.46 -2.42
N GLN A 174 -19.88 -42.15 -2.75
CA GLN A 174 -18.84 -42.25 -1.74
C GLN A 174 -17.90 -41.05 -1.83
N VAL A 175 -18.04 -40.10 -0.90
CA VAL A 175 -17.10 -38.98 -0.78
C VAL A 175 -15.79 -39.54 -0.21
N GLN A 176 -14.87 -39.98 -1.07
CA GLN A 176 -13.55 -40.43 -0.64
C GLN A 176 -12.60 -39.23 -0.51
N GLY A 177 -12.03 -39.05 0.69
CA GLY A 177 -10.99 -38.03 0.96
C GLY A 177 -11.45 -36.82 1.79
N ILE A 178 -12.73 -36.69 2.09
CA ILE A 178 -13.25 -35.62 2.97
C ILE A 178 -13.77 -36.24 4.27
N SER A 179 -13.35 -35.69 5.42
CA SER A 179 -13.84 -36.17 6.71
C SER A 179 -15.32 -35.84 6.89
N LEU A 180 -16.08 -36.70 7.58
CA LEU A 180 -17.49 -36.45 7.89
C LEU A 180 -17.75 -35.08 8.56
N PRO A 181 -16.94 -34.63 9.53
CA PRO A 181 -17.03 -33.26 10.06
C PRO A 181 -16.90 -32.17 9.00
N SER A 182 -15.92 -32.28 8.09
CA SER A 182 -15.71 -31.30 7.02
C SER A 182 -16.87 -31.27 6.04
N PHE A 183 -17.41 -32.44 5.69
CA PHE A 183 -18.56 -32.54 4.80
C PHE A 183 -19.83 -31.90 5.40
N LEU A 184 -20.09 -32.13 6.69
CA LEU A 184 -21.23 -31.52 7.38
C LEU A 184 -21.08 -30.00 7.51
N GLN A 185 -19.87 -29.50 7.76
CA GLN A 185 -19.58 -28.06 7.80
C GLN A 185 -19.77 -27.39 6.44
N MET A 186 -19.31 -28.03 5.35
CA MET A 186 -19.57 -27.55 3.99
C MET A 186 -21.07 -27.51 3.70
N SER A 187 -21.79 -28.58 4.06
CA SER A 187 -23.24 -28.68 3.88
C SER A 187 -24.00 -27.59 4.65
N GLU A 188 -23.54 -27.21 5.85
CA GLU A 188 -24.08 -26.11 6.67
C GLU A 188 -23.92 -24.74 5.98
N MET A 189 -22.77 -24.50 5.36
CA MET A 189 -22.49 -23.25 4.63
C MET A 189 -23.30 -23.13 3.33
N GLU A 190 -23.48 -24.23 2.61
CA GLU A 190 -24.19 -24.27 1.33
C GLU A 190 -25.71 -24.30 1.48
N GLY A 191 -26.22 -24.62 2.68
CA GLY A 191 -27.65 -24.75 2.91
C GLY A 191 -28.24 -26.04 2.31
N SER A 192 -27.45 -27.10 2.21
CA SER A 192 -27.84 -28.35 1.55
C SER A 192 -28.93 -29.12 2.32
N THR A 193 -29.95 -29.61 1.61
CA THR A 193 -31.03 -30.45 2.17
C THR A 193 -30.93 -31.86 1.59
N CYS A 194 -30.42 -32.81 2.37
CA CYS A 194 -30.20 -34.18 1.93
C CYS A 194 -30.21 -35.16 3.12
N SER A 195 -30.09 -36.46 2.84
CA SER A 195 -29.90 -37.47 3.87
C SER A 195 -28.61 -38.21 3.57
N LEU A 196 -27.80 -38.49 4.58
CA LEU A 196 -26.50 -39.16 4.42
C LEU A 196 -26.58 -40.54 5.04
N ARG A 197 -26.12 -41.56 4.33
CA ARG A 197 -25.81 -42.86 4.90
C ARG A 197 -24.33 -42.90 5.21
N ILE A 198 -24.02 -43.19 6.47
CA ILE A 198 -22.66 -43.29 6.99
C ILE A 198 -22.36 -44.76 7.28
N SER A 199 -21.24 -45.26 6.79
CA SER A 199 -20.78 -46.64 7.03
C SER A 199 -19.34 -46.65 7.56
N SER A 200 -19.08 -47.44 8.61
CA SER A 200 -17.74 -47.63 9.18
C SER A 200 -17.60 -49.06 9.71
N GLU A 201 -16.74 -49.85 9.06
CA GLU A 201 -16.53 -51.29 9.30
C GLU A 201 -17.82 -52.10 9.46
N ASP A 202 -18.27 -52.35 10.70
CA ASP A 202 -19.46 -53.14 11.05
C ASP A 202 -20.71 -52.29 11.38
N ASN A 203 -20.62 -50.95 11.38
CA ASN A 203 -21.70 -50.04 11.77
C ASN A 203 -22.25 -49.23 10.60
N THR A 204 -23.57 -49.04 10.55
CA THR A 204 -24.25 -48.17 9.59
C THR A 204 -25.20 -47.22 10.30
N GLY A 205 -25.24 -45.97 9.85
CA GLY A 205 -26.08 -44.91 10.43
C GLY A 205 -26.58 -43.93 9.38
N MET A 206 -27.59 -43.16 9.74
CA MET A 206 -28.25 -42.16 8.90
C MET A 206 -28.15 -40.78 9.55
N LEU A 207 -27.85 -39.76 8.77
CA LEU A 207 -27.90 -38.34 9.16
C LEU A 207 -28.86 -37.59 8.23
N HIS A 208 -29.64 -36.66 8.75
CA HIS A 208 -30.63 -35.89 7.98
C HIS A 208 -30.34 -34.39 8.06
N LEU A 209 -30.15 -33.75 6.91
CA LEU A 209 -29.82 -32.34 6.76
C LEU A 209 -31.00 -31.57 6.16
N LEU A 210 -31.29 -30.39 6.70
CA LEU A 210 -32.30 -29.47 6.20
C LEU A 210 -31.76 -28.03 6.21
N ASN A 211 -31.71 -27.40 5.04
CA ASN A 211 -31.07 -26.09 4.82
C ASN A 211 -29.67 -26.01 5.47
N GLY A 212 -28.89 -27.08 5.33
CA GLY A 212 -27.53 -27.21 5.87
C GLY A 212 -27.44 -27.65 7.32
N ASN A 213 -28.53 -27.59 8.09
CA ASN A 213 -28.53 -27.97 9.50
C ASN A 213 -28.76 -29.47 9.70
N LEU A 214 -27.99 -30.10 10.59
CA LEU A 214 -28.18 -31.49 11.01
C LEU A 214 -29.35 -31.59 11.98
N ILE A 215 -30.51 -32.03 11.47
CA ILE A 215 -31.78 -32.01 12.19
C ILE A 215 -32.12 -33.34 12.86
N ASP A 216 -31.58 -34.46 12.36
CA ASP A 216 -31.86 -35.79 12.90
C ASP A 216 -30.76 -36.80 12.55
N ALA A 217 -30.66 -37.89 13.32
CA ALA A 217 -29.71 -38.97 13.13
C ALA A 217 -30.24 -40.31 13.67
N GLU A 218 -29.87 -41.43 13.06
CA GLU A 218 -30.30 -42.77 13.48
C GLU A 218 -29.21 -43.82 13.25
N THR A 219 -29.03 -44.73 14.21
CA THR A 219 -28.31 -46.00 14.03
C THR A 219 -29.25 -47.15 14.35
N ASP A 220 -28.76 -48.39 14.29
CA ASP A 220 -29.56 -49.57 14.67
C ASP A 220 -30.02 -49.56 16.14
N GLU A 221 -29.26 -48.91 17.03
CA GLU A 221 -29.52 -48.91 18.49
C GLU A 221 -29.85 -47.52 19.07
N LEU A 222 -29.43 -46.43 18.42
CA LEU A 222 -29.54 -45.06 18.94
C LEU A 222 -30.32 -44.17 17.97
N LYS A 223 -30.91 -43.09 18.50
CA LYS A 223 -31.63 -42.08 17.69
C LYS A 223 -31.30 -40.65 18.11
N HIS A 224 -31.59 -39.72 17.22
CA HIS A 224 -31.47 -38.28 17.38
C HIS A 224 -30.05 -37.87 17.81
N LYS A 225 -29.93 -37.01 18.82
CA LYS A 225 -28.64 -36.50 19.30
C LYS A 225 -27.64 -37.61 19.65
N ASP A 226 -28.08 -38.68 20.31
CA ASP A 226 -27.16 -39.74 20.76
C ASP A 226 -26.64 -40.59 19.59
N ALA A 227 -27.45 -40.76 18.53
CA ALA A 227 -27.00 -41.33 17.27
C ALA A 227 -26.00 -40.41 16.55
N ALA A 228 -26.26 -39.10 16.53
CA ALA A 228 -25.35 -38.13 15.91
C ALA A 228 -23.96 -38.16 16.56
N TYR A 229 -23.88 -38.19 17.89
CA TYR A 229 -22.59 -38.33 18.59
C TYR A 229 -21.87 -39.63 18.27
N ALA A 230 -22.60 -40.74 18.21
CA ALA A 230 -22.03 -42.05 17.89
C ALA A 230 -21.44 -42.07 16.47
N ILE A 231 -22.20 -41.62 15.48
CA ILE A 231 -21.80 -41.60 14.06
C ILE A 231 -20.59 -40.67 13.84
N LEU A 232 -20.60 -39.48 14.44
CA LEU A 232 -19.50 -38.50 14.34
C LEU A 232 -18.19 -38.99 14.98
N GLY A 233 -18.27 -39.98 15.87
CA GLY A 233 -17.12 -40.59 16.52
C GLY A 233 -16.51 -41.79 15.76
N TRP A 234 -17.12 -42.25 14.67
CA TRP A 234 -16.62 -43.41 13.92
C TRP A 234 -15.30 -43.13 13.20
N ASP A 235 -14.48 -44.18 13.07
CA ASP A 235 -13.21 -44.14 12.37
C ASP A 235 -13.42 -44.37 10.87
N ASN A 236 -12.82 -43.49 10.06
CA ASN A 236 -12.88 -43.54 8.59
C ASN A 236 -14.30 -43.77 8.01
N PRO A 237 -15.30 -42.96 8.38
CA PRO A 237 -16.67 -43.14 7.89
C PRO A 237 -16.77 -42.89 6.38
N GLY A 238 -17.32 -43.84 5.64
CA GLY A 238 -17.76 -43.65 4.26
C GLY A 238 -19.08 -42.86 4.22
N ILE A 239 -19.15 -41.85 3.35
CA ILE A 239 -20.31 -40.95 3.23
C ILE A 239 -21.02 -41.21 1.89
N GLU A 240 -22.26 -41.67 1.95
CA GLU A 240 -23.14 -41.82 0.79
C GLU A 240 -24.28 -40.81 0.87
N ILE A 241 -24.40 -39.94 -0.15
CA ILE A 241 -25.43 -38.89 -0.20
C ILE A 241 -26.71 -39.46 -0.83
N LEU A 242 -27.83 -39.33 -0.12
CA LEU A 242 -29.16 -39.76 -0.53
C LEU A 242 -30.12 -38.56 -0.64
N LYS A 243 -31.19 -38.75 -1.41
CA LYS A 243 -32.29 -37.75 -1.50
C LYS A 243 -32.93 -37.53 -0.15
N ALA A 244 -33.26 -36.27 0.16
CA ALA A 244 -33.88 -35.87 1.41
C ALA A 244 -35.17 -36.68 1.67
N VAL A 245 -35.20 -37.41 2.78
CA VAL A 245 -36.41 -38.05 3.30
C VAL A 245 -37.17 -37.00 4.11
N GLY A 246 -38.50 -36.91 3.97
CA GLY A 246 -39.36 -35.79 4.40
C GLY A 246 -39.47 -35.48 5.90
N ARG A 247 -38.35 -35.51 6.65
CA ARG A 247 -38.24 -34.99 8.01
C ARG A 247 -38.11 -33.47 7.95
N THR A 248 -38.94 -32.79 8.75
CA THR A 248 -39.03 -31.32 8.76
C THR A 248 -38.86 -30.72 10.15
N GLN A 249 -38.66 -31.57 11.17
CA GLN A 249 -38.48 -31.16 12.56
C GLN A 249 -37.04 -31.39 13.00
N ASP A 250 -36.48 -30.41 13.71
CA ASP A 250 -35.15 -30.48 14.33
C ASP A 250 -35.26 -31.19 15.69
N GLU A 251 -34.85 -32.46 15.72
CA GLU A 251 -34.85 -33.33 16.89
C GLU A 251 -33.53 -33.26 17.66
N ILE A 252 -32.46 -32.73 17.05
CA ILE A 252 -31.14 -32.61 17.66
C ILE A 252 -31.02 -31.31 18.48
N LYS A 253 -31.62 -30.21 18.00
CA LYS A 253 -31.74 -28.91 18.70
C LYS A 253 -30.41 -28.33 19.21
N LEU A 254 -29.31 -28.66 18.54
CA LEU A 254 -27.97 -28.21 18.89
C LEU A 254 -27.20 -27.81 17.62
N PRO A 255 -26.40 -26.72 17.67
CA PRO A 255 -25.55 -26.34 16.55
C PRO A 255 -24.52 -27.42 16.21
N LEU A 256 -24.18 -27.57 14.92
CA LEU A 256 -23.26 -28.60 14.43
C LEU A 256 -21.91 -28.58 15.14
N ILE A 257 -21.36 -27.39 15.41
CA ILE A 257 -20.08 -27.24 16.12
C ILE A 257 -20.10 -27.87 17.53
N HIS A 258 -21.23 -27.82 18.23
CA HIS A 258 -21.38 -28.44 19.54
C HIS A 258 -21.35 -29.97 19.42
N LEU A 259 -21.99 -30.51 18.38
CA LEU A 259 -22.00 -31.96 18.13
C LEU A 259 -20.60 -32.48 17.82
N LEU A 260 -19.84 -31.76 16.99
CA LEU A 260 -18.47 -32.13 16.59
C LEU A 260 -17.49 -32.09 17.76
N MET A 261 -17.57 -31.06 18.61
CA MET A 261 -16.65 -30.92 19.75
C MET A 261 -16.93 -31.98 20.83
N ASP A 262 -18.20 -32.22 21.15
CA ASP A 262 -18.58 -33.21 22.16
C ASP A 262 -18.38 -34.65 21.66
N SER A 263 -18.56 -34.94 20.37
CA SER A 263 -18.29 -36.28 19.81
C SER A 263 -16.79 -36.62 19.88
N MET A 264 -15.92 -35.67 19.53
CA MET A 264 -14.46 -35.85 19.64
C MET A 264 -14.03 -36.00 21.10
N ARG A 265 -14.59 -35.19 22.01
CA ARG A 265 -14.35 -35.33 23.45
C ARG A 265 -14.78 -36.70 24.00
N GLN A 266 -15.94 -37.22 23.59
CA GLN A 266 -16.41 -38.55 24.00
C GLN A 266 -15.56 -39.67 23.40
N LYS A 267 -15.06 -39.49 22.17
CA LYS A 267 -14.15 -40.43 21.51
C LYS A 267 -12.80 -40.49 22.23
N ASP A 268 -12.19 -39.34 22.50
CA ASP A 268 -10.92 -39.23 23.25
C ASP A 268 -11.05 -39.85 24.65
N GLN A 269 -12.17 -39.63 25.33
CA GLN A 269 -12.44 -40.24 26.64
C GLN A 269 -12.54 -41.78 26.55
N ARG A 270 -13.19 -42.31 25.51
CA ARG A 270 -13.30 -43.77 25.27
C ARG A 270 -11.97 -44.40 24.85
N GLU A 271 -11.13 -43.69 24.09
CA GLU A 271 -9.79 -44.13 23.74
C GLU A 271 -8.85 -44.08 24.97
N PHE A 272 -9.01 -43.09 25.85
CA PHE A 272 -8.29 -43.01 27.12
C PHE A 272 -8.69 -44.15 28.07
N GLU A 273 -9.97 -44.55 28.08
CA GLU A 273 -10.48 -45.69 28.86
C GLU A 273 -10.08 -47.06 28.26
N LYS A 274 -9.96 -47.17 26.93
CA LYS A 274 -9.45 -48.37 26.22
C LYS A 274 -7.92 -48.51 26.28
N GLY A 275 -7.19 -47.40 26.42
CA GLY A 275 -5.74 -47.33 26.56
C GLY A 275 -5.23 -47.38 28.01
N ALA A 276 -6.13 -47.40 28.99
CA ALA A 276 -5.76 -47.63 30.38
C ALA A 276 -5.35 -49.11 30.58
N PRO A 277 -4.16 -49.40 31.14
CA PRO A 277 -3.79 -50.78 31.44
C PRO A 277 -4.80 -51.38 32.44
N PRO A 278 -5.11 -52.69 32.37
CA PRO A 278 -5.99 -53.31 33.34
C PRO A 278 -5.40 -53.09 34.74
N PRO A 279 -6.23 -52.96 35.80
CA PRO A 279 -5.68 -52.80 37.14
C PRO A 279 -4.90 -54.06 37.49
N VAL A 280 -3.57 -53.93 37.55
CA VAL A 280 -2.70 -55.05 37.93
C VAL A 280 -2.96 -55.36 39.42
N PRO A 281 -3.13 -56.63 39.80
CA PRO A 281 -3.57 -57.03 41.14
C PRO A 281 -2.50 -56.70 42.18
N LYS A 282 -2.92 -56.27 43.39
CA LYS A 282 -2.03 -56.30 44.56
C LYS A 282 -1.57 -57.75 44.78
N PRO A 283 -0.26 -58.02 44.93
CA PRO A 283 0.19 -59.34 45.33
C PRO A 283 -0.14 -59.56 46.82
N GLU A 284 -1.11 -60.44 47.08
CA GLU A 284 -1.22 -61.14 48.36
C GLU A 284 0.01 -62.05 48.54
N MET A 285 0.78 -61.80 49.61
CA MET A 285 1.49 -62.89 50.29
C MET A 285 0.45 -63.65 51.11
N SER A 286 0.31 -64.94 50.84
CA SER A 286 -0.69 -65.82 51.42
C SER A 286 -0.42 -66.18 52.89
N LYS A 287 -1.52 -66.20 53.66
CA LYS A 287 -1.89 -67.00 54.86
C LYS A 287 -1.72 -66.33 56.24
N PRO A 288 -2.55 -66.68 57.26
CA PRO A 288 -3.64 -67.67 57.30
C PRO A 288 -5.01 -67.13 57.80
N THR A 289 -6.04 -67.94 57.57
CA THR A 289 -7.41 -67.87 58.09
C THR A 289 -7.52 -67.41 59.55
N ILE A 290 -8.51 -66.56 59.86
CA ILE A 290 -9.59 -66.74 60.86
C ILE A 290 -10.26 -65.38 61.15
N GLU A 291 -11.58 -65.43 61.31
CA GLU A 291 -12.52 -64.37 61.68
C GLU A 291 -12.15 -63.58 62.95
N THR A 292 -12.88 -62.47 63.11
CA THR A 292 -13.26 -61.75 64.35
C THR A 292 -12.55 -60.43 64.68
N ASP A 293 -13.34 -59.36 64.49
CA ASP A 293 -13.85 -58.43 65.50
C ASP A 293 -12.89 -57.58 66.37
N ARG A 294 -13.26 -56.30 66.45
CA ARG A 294 -12.97 -55.26 67.48
C ARG A 294 -11.62 -54.54 67.53
N THR A 295 -11.73 -53.26 67.16
CA THR A 295 -11.50 -52.01 67.94
C THR A 295 -10.27 -51.81 68.83
N GLU A 296 -9.83 -50.55 68.80
CA GLU A 296 -9.02 -49.80 69.78
C GLU A 296 -7.51 -50.06 69.78
N VAL A 297 -6.59 -49.11 70.04
CA VAL A 297 -6.49 -47.65 70.15
C VAL A 297 -4.96 -47.43 70.21
N ALA A 298 -4.46 -46.30 69.71
CA ALA A 298 -3.05 -45.86 69.82
C ALA A 298 -2.53 -45.91 71.27
N PRO A 299 -1.20 -45.98 71.54
CA PRO A 299 -0.43 -44.72 71.60
C PRO A 299 1.11 -44.83 71.38
N GLU A 300 1.71 -43.66 71.09
CA GLU A 300 2.94 -43.04 71.65
C GLU A 300 4.12 -43.92 72.15
N LYS A 301 5.40 -43.56 72.05
CA LYS A 301 6.13 -42.28 71.87
C LYS A 301 7.63 -42.65 71.78
N GLU A 302 8.42 -41.94 70.98
CA GLU A 302 9.69 -41.33 71.42
C GLU A 302 10.24 -40.42 70.31
N ASN A 303 10.60 -39.20 70.72
CA ASN A 303 11.23 -38.10 69.97
C ASN A 303 12.41 -37.65 70.87
N PRO A 304 13.54 -37.08 70.38
CA PRO A 304 13.52 -35.73 69.80
C PRO A 304 14.63 -35.41 68.77
N ASP A 305 14.64 -34.14 68.32
CA ASP A 305 15.64 -33.38 67.54
C ASP A 305 15.66 -33.61 66.01
N LYS A 306 15.50 -32.61 65.13
CA LYS A 306 15.57 -31.14 65.24
C LYS A 306 14.84 -30.47 64.07
N GLN A 307 14.32 -29.28 64.34
CA GLN A 307 13.74 -28.30 63.42
C GLN A 307 14.63 -27.04 63.41
N SER A 308 14.36 -26.13 62.46
CA SER A 308 14.64 -24.68 62.41
C SER A 308 15.95 -24.14 61.77
N ASP A 309 15.72 -23.35 60.70
CA ASP A 309 16.10 -21.94 60.48
C ASP A 309 17.56 -21.45 60.31
N GLY A 310 17.77 -20.72 59.19
CA GLY A 310 18.67 -19.56 58.99
C GLY A 310 20.19 -19.82 58.91
N PRO A 311 21.06 -18.93 58.35
CA PRO A 311 20.92 -17.46 58.12
C PRO A 311 21.18 -17.05 56.63
N ALA A 312 20.74 -15.91 56.06
CA ALA A 312 20.82 -14.48 56.38
C ALA A 312 22.15 -13.78 56.00
N GLU A 313 22.06 -12.76 55.12
CA GLU A 313 22.91 -11.55 55.04
C GLU A 313 22.09 -10.51 54.25
N GLU A 314 21.32 -9.63 54.91
CA GLU A 314 21.65 -8.30 55.46
C GLU A 314 21.85 -7.15 54.43
N ILE A 315 21.00 -6.13 54.60
CA ILE A 315 20.90 -4.79 53.98
C ILE A 315 21.69 -3.80 54.88
N PRO A 316 22.42 -2.75 54.41
CA PRO A 316 21.84 -1.38 54.30
C PRO A 316 22.59 -0.40 53.33
N PRO A 317 22.21 0.90 53.23
CA PRO A 317 20.93 1.43 52.74
C PRO A 317 21.11 2.54 51.68
N GLU A 318 19.96 2.94 51.13
CA GLU A 318 19.65 4.14 50.34
C GLU A 318 20.13 5.47 50.99
N PRO A 319 20.24 6.55 50.20
CA PRO A 319 19.65 7.81 50.65
C PRO A 319 18.65 8.38 49.64
N GLN A 320 17.43 8.45 50.16
CA GLN A 320 16.29 9.31 49.87
C GLN A 320 16.64 10.69 49.28
N GLU A 321 15.84 11.12 48.30
CA GLU A 321 15.43 12.53 48.22
C GLU A 321 13.91 12.63 48.18
N LYS A 322 13.41 13.46 49.09
CA LYS A 322 12.01 13.71 49.42
C LYS A 322 11.43 14.78 48.48
N GLU A 323 10.12 14.66 48.25
CA GLU A 323 9.24 15.78 47.91
C GLU A 323 9.37 16.94 48.93
N PRO A 324 8.93 18.14 48.55
CA PRO A 324 7.66 18.56 49.14
C PRO A 324 6.66 19.21 48.17
N GLU A 325 5.40 19.09 48.58
CA GLU A 325 4.16 19.66 48.03
C GLU A 325 4.09 21.21 48.05
N ALA A 326 3.09 21.68 47.30
CA ALA A 326 2.67 23.06 47.06
C ALA A 326 2.02 23.77 48.27
N ASP A 327 2.01 25.11 48.27
CA ASP A 327 0.76 25.89 48.05
C ASP A 327 0.98 27.42 47.99
N ASP A 328 0.15 28.02 47.13
CA ASP A 328 -0.52 29.33 47.22
C ASP A 328 0.15 30.72 46.96
N ALA A 329 -0.35 31.31 45.86
CA ALA A 329 -1.05 32.61 45.78
C ALA A 329 -0.33 33.89 45.25
N ILE A 330 -0.65 34.20 43.97
CA ILE A 330 -1.36 35.40 43.45
C ILE A 330 -0.70 36.81 43.53
N ASP A 331 -0.56 37.40 42.31
CA ASP A 331 -0.58 38.82 41.85
C ASP A 331 0.38 39.85 42.49
N ASP A 332 0.96 40.85 41.81
CA ASP A 332 0.54 41.56 40.60
C ASP A 332 1.65 42.49 40.06
N ALA A 333 1.45 42.96 38.82
CA ALA A 333 1.98 44.15 38.14
C ALA A 333 3.47 44.21 37.72
N LEU A 334 3.83 44.08 36.43
CA LEU A 334 3.56 44.89 35.22
C LEU A 334 4.57 46.03 34.94
N ILE A 335 5.18 45.90 33.74
CA ILE A 335 5.35 46.90 32.68
C ILE A 335 6.66 47.72 32.58
N GLN A 336 7.43 47.33 31.55
CA GLN A 336 8.00 48.15 30.43
C GLN A 336 9.03 49.24 30.78
N LYS A 337 9.95 49.66 29.91
CA LYS A 337 10.40 49.32 28.54
C LYS A 337 11.70 50.11 28.32
N ASP A 338 12.47 49.62 27.37
CA ASP A 338 13.21 50.39 26.36
C ASP A 338 14.41 51.30 26.73
N THR A 339 15.55 50.81 26.24
CA THR A 339 16.49 51.49 25.35
C THR A 339 17.31 52.69 25.85
N SER A 340 18.60 52.37 26.01
CA SER A 340 19.72 52.90 25.23
C SER A 340 20.24 54.33 25.49
N ARG A 341 21.58 54.36 25.68
CA ARG A 341 22.56 55.38 25.22
C ARG A 341 22.31 56.82 25.73
N ASN A 342 23.22 57.54 26.37
CA ASN A 342 24.68 57.59 26.22
C ASN A 342 25.23 58.71 27.14
N ALA A 343 26.55 58.66 27.37
CA ALA A 343 27.47 59.80 27.56
C ALA A 343 27.47 60.63 28.88
N LYS A 344 28.54 60.35 29.65
CA LYS A 344 29.63 61.27 30.12
C LYS A 344 29.26 62.48 31.00
N ARG A 345 29.74 62.46 32.26
CA ARG A 345 30.93 63.20 32.82
C ARG A 345 30.66 64.73 32.90
N GLN A 346 30.96 65.50 33.96
CA GLN A 346 31.80 65.46 35.17
C GLN A 346 31.53 66.87 35.80
N THR A 347 31.50 67.14 37.11
CA THR A 347 32.62 67.45 38.03
C THR A 347 32.02 67.91 39.38
N VAL A 348 32.39 67.34 40.54
CA VAL A 348 33.44 67.73 41.51
C VAL A 348 33.14 68.98 42.36
N ASN A 349 33.06 68.82 43.69
CA ASN A 349 33.97 69.48 44.65
C ASN A 349 33.97 68.89 46.08
N LYS A 350 35.16 68.98 46.69
CA LYS A 350 35.73 68.46 47.96
C LYS A 350 35.21 69.10 49.26
N ALA A 351 35.42 68.42 50.42
CA ALA A 351 36.24 68.89 51.56
C ALA A 351 36.41 67.81 52.67
N ALA A 352 37.36 68.01 53.60
CA ALA A 352 38.11 66.99 54.35
C ALA A 352 37.99 67.04 55.91
N SER A 353 38.52 65.97 56.54
CA SER A 353 39.35 65.91 57.79
C SER A 353 38.75 65.48 59.17
N ASN A 354 39.46 64.50 59.79
CA ASN A 354 40.05 64.45 61.16
C ASN A 354 39.63 63.40 62.26
N LEU A 355 40.68 62.71 62.78
CA LEU A 355 41.06 62.34 64.19
C LEU A 355 40.74 60.96 64.86
N LYS A 356 41.74 60.49 65.66
CA LYS A 356 42.10 59.16 66.32
C LYS A 356 41.49 58.96 67.77
N PRO A 357 41.88 58.02 68.73
CA PRO A 357 43.10 57.14 68.93
C PRO A 357 43.14 55.81 69.81
N LYS A 358 44.35 55.15 69.86
CA LYS A 358 45.16 54.52 70.99
C LYS A 358 44.99 53.07 71.59
N LYS A 359 46.13 52.33 71.73
CA LYS A 359 46.71 51.54 72.90
C LYS A 359 47.99 50.71 72.48
N LYS A 360 48.75 50.04 73.36
CA LYS A 360 50.04 50.36 74.07
C LYS A 360 50.88 49.04 74.28
N PHE A 361 52.22 49.09 74.39
CA PHE A 361 53.26 47.99 74.52
C PHE A 361 53.58 47.54 75.98
N PRO A 362 54.43 46.48 76.20
CA PRO A 362 55.79 46.64 76.79
C PRO A 362 56.91 45.63 76.34
N MET A 363 58.13 45.79 76.90
CA MET A 363 59.47 45.41 76.39
C MET A 363 60.34 44.63 77.43
N ALA A 364 61.12 43.62 77.01
CA ALA A 364 62.39 43.08 77.58
C ALA A 364 62.86 41.93 76.65
N MET A 365 64.10 41.68 76.20
CA MET A 365 65.45 41.99 76.66
C MET A 365 66.39 41.85 75.42
N VAL A 366 67.03 42.94 74.98
CA VAL A 366 67.80 43.05 73.70
C VAL A 366 69.30 43.36 73.94
N ALA A 367 69.95 42.76 74.93
CA ALA A 367 71.31 43.17 75.31
C ALA A 367 72.44 42.16 75.00
N VAL A 368 72.15 40.95 74.49
CA VAL A 368 73.18 39.92 74.24
C VAL A 368 73.36 39.59 72.75
N LEU A 369 72.37 39.88 71.90
CA LEU A 369 72.45 39.60 70.45
C LEU A 369 73.14 40.71 69.63
N ALA A 370 73.21 41.95 70.13
CA ALA A 370 73.73 43.09 69.37
C ALA A 370 75.27 43.12 69.24
N ILE A 371 75.99 42.38 70.09
CA ILE A 371 77.47 42.35 70.08
C ILE A 371 78.00 41.23 69.17
N LEU A 372 77.24 40.14 68.96
CA LEU A 372 77.61 39.06 68.03
C LEU A 372 77.34 39.42 66.56
N ILE A 373 76.34 40.26 66.28
CA ILE A 373 75.97 40.66 64.90
C ILE A 373 76.99 41.66 64.30
N LEU A 374 77.61 42.51 65.13
CA LEU A 374 78.61 43.47 64.64
C LEU A 374 79.97 42.83 64.30
N CYS A 375 80.33 41.71 64.96
CA CYS A 375 81.56 40.97 64.64
C CYS A 375 81.42 40.10 63.38
N VAL A 376 80.20 39.61 63.09
CA VAL A 376 79.91 38.86 61.85
C VAL A 376 79.80 39.80 60.65
N ALA A 377 79.22 41.00 60.82
CA ALA A 377 79.13 42.01 59.76
C ALA A 377 80.52 42.52 59.29
N GLY A 378 81.51 42.61 60.18
CA GLY A 378 82.89 42.98 59.82
C GLY A 378 83.63 41.93 58.98
N TYR A 379 83.29 40.64 59.15
CA TYR A 379 83.93 39.54 58.42
C TYR A 379 83.43 39.41 56.97
N PHE A 380 82.14 39.73 56.72
CA PHE A 380 81.55 39.69 55.38
C PHE A 380 81.95 40.88 54.48
N ILE A 381 82.32 42.03 55.06
CA ILE A 381 82.78 43.20 54.29
C ILE A 381 84.19 42.96 53.68
N PHE A 382 84.99 42.07 54.27
CA PHE A 382 86.36 41.80 53.80
C PHE A 382 86.47 40.76 52.67
N GLN A 383 85.41 40.01 52.35
CA GLN A 383 85.39 39.07 51.19
C GLN A 383 84.71 39.65 49.93
N GLY A 384 84.21 40.89 49.96
CA GLY A 384 83.42 41.49 48.89
C GLY A 384 84.16 42.51 48.01
N ILE A 385 85.36 42.19 47.50
CA ILE A 385 85.96 42.97 46.40
C ILE A 385 86.30 42.04 45.24
N LYS A 386 85.29 41.74 44.43
CA LYS A 386 85.39 41.46 42.99
C LYS A 386 84.20 42.19 42.33
N GLY A 387 84.48 42.94 41.27
CA GLY A 387 83.57 43.92 40.68
C GLY A 387 82.22 43.36 40.21
N ASP A 388 81.22 44.24 40.13
CA ASP A 388 79.90 43.94 39.56
C ASP A 388 80.04 43.33 38.15
N PRO A 389 79.40 42.18 37.86
CA PRO A 389 79.30 41.72 36.50
C PRO A 389 78.34 42.66 35.75
N VAL A 390 78.82 43.29 34.69
CA VAL A 390 77.96 43.89 33.66
C VAL A 390 77.00 42.77 33.21
N ALA A 391 75.69 42.97 33.38
CA ALA A 391 74.69 41.99 32.98
C ALA A 391 74.87 41.66 31.50
N SER A 392 74.96 40.36 31.14
CA SER A 392 75.16 39.96 29.75
C SER A 392 74.02 40.48 28.87
N ASP A 393 74.27 40.69 27.58
CA ASP A 393 73.28 41.26 26.66
C ASP A 393 71.98 40.42 26.65
N TYR A 394 72.10 39.10 26.86
CA TYR A 394 70.96 38.20 27.06
C TYR A 394 70.15 38.50 28.34
N GLN A 395 70.78 38.85 29.46
CA GLN A 395 70.04 39.22 30.69
C GLN A 395 69.24 40.52 30.50
N GLN A 396 69.77 41.47 29.73
CA GLN A 396 69.06 42.70 29.38
C GLN A 396 67.90 42.44 28.40
N LEU A 397 68.10 41.54 27.44
CA LEU A 397 67.03 41.05 26.56
C LEU A 397 65.88 40.45 27.35
N MET A 398 66.16 39.51 28.26
CA MET A 398 65.14 38.83 29.04
C MET A 398 64.34 39.78 29.93
N THR A 399 64.98 40.79 30.50
CA THR A 399 64.28 41.84 31.26
C THR A 399 63.27 42.60 30.39
N LYS A 400 63.59 42.87 29.12
CA LYS A 400 62.67 43.54 28.18
C LYS A 400 61.55 42.61 27.73
N VAL A 401 61.85 41.34 27.48
CA VAL A 401 60.87 40.32 27.09
C VAL A 401 59.84 40.09 28.20
N GLU A 402 60.28 40.02 29.46
CA GLU A 402 59.40 39.82 30.64
C GLU A 402 58.48 41.01 30.93
N GLN A 403 58.86 42.22 30.52
CA GLN A 403 58.03 43.43 30.67
C GLN A 403 56.93 43.56 29.60
N LEU A 404 57.05 42.81 28.50
CA LEU A 404 56.07 42.81 27.43
C LEU A 404 54.98 41.77 27.74
N THR A 405 53.73 42.17 27.57
CA THR A 405 52.57 41.27 27.75
C THR A 405 52.01 40.77 26.42
N ILE A 406 52.57 41.22 25.29
CA ILE A 406 52.10 40.91 23.93
C ILE A 406 53.12 40.00 23.26
N ALA A 407 52.71 38.79 22.90
CA ALA A 407 53.58 37.75 22.35
C ALA A 407 54.31 38.17 21.07
N ASP A 408 53.63 38.84 20.12
CA ASP A 408 54.27 39.31 18.88
C ASP A 408 55.40 40.33 19.15
N ALA A 409 55.29 41.13 20.22
CA ALA A 409 56.33 42.09 20.61
C ALA A 409 57.52 41.40 21.28
N GLN A 410 57.27 40.31 22.04
CA GLN A 410 58.31 39.48 22.64
C GLN A 410 59.08 38.69 21.58
N GLU A 411 58.37 38.09 20.62
CA GLU A 411 58.94 37.37 19.48
C GLU A 411 59.89 38.26 18.69
N LYS A 412 59.43 39.46 18.30
CA LYS A 412 60.24 40.39 17.52
C LYS A 412 61.55 40.72 18.24
N LEU A 413 61.49 40.94 19.56
CA LEU A 413 62.65 41.33 20.37
C LEU A 413 63.66 40.17 20.51
N LEU A 414 63.17 38.93 20.62
CA LEU A 414 64.00 37.72 20.63
C LEU A 414 64.60 37.42 19.24
N MET A 415 63.81 37.55 18.17
CA MET A 415 64.28 37.38 16.79
C MET A 415 65.33 38.42 16.39
N ASP A 416 65.10 39.69 16.73
CA ASP A 416 66.08 40.76 16.47
C ASP A 416 67.39 40.45 17.21
N PHE A 417 67.34 39.90 18.43
CA PHE A 417 68.53 39.48 19.16
C PHE A 417 69.23 38.29 18.49
N ILE A 418 68.51 37.22 18.15
CA ILE A 418 69.06 36.01 17.48
C ILE A 418 69.74 36.38 16.15
N ASN A 419 69.12 37.25 15.36
CA ASN A 419 69.62 37.62 14.03
C ASN A 419 70.82 38.58 14.06
N THR A 420 71.05 39.28 15.17
CA THR A 420 72.11 40.31 15.29
C THR A 420 73.33 39.86 16.08
N HIS A 421 73.28 38.69 16.72
CA HIS A 421 74.37 38.15 17.54
C HIS A 421 74.97 36.88 16.92
N GLU A 422 76.26 36.64 17.16
CA GLU A 422 76.93 35.43 16.68
C GLU A 422 76.34 34.17 17.34
N PRO A 423 76.23 33.03 16.62
CA PRO A 423 75.71 31.79 17.18
C PRO A 423 76.50 31.33 18.41
N GLY A 424 75.81 31.16 19.54
CA GLY A 424 76.40 30.76 20.81
C GLY A 424 75.35 30.45 21.86
N GLU A 425 75.78 30.26 23.12
CA GLU A 425 74.89 29.86 24.21
C GLU A 425 73.73 30.85 24.44
N ASP A 426 73.98 32.15 24.30
CA ASP A 426 72.97 33.21 24.48
C ASP A 426 71.93 33.23 23.36
N THR A 427 72.33 33.05 22.10
CA THR A 427 71.38 32.96 20.98
C THR A 427 70.58 31.66 21.04
N THR A 428 71.20 30.54 21.44
CA THR A 428 70.47 29.27 21.67
C THR A 428 69.45 29.39 22.80
N ARG A 429 69.78 30.09 23.89
CA ARG A 429 68.81 30.35 24.97
C ARG A 429 67.68 31.28 24.52
N ALA A 430 67.98 32.29 23.69
CA ALA A 430 66.97 33.14 23.09
C ALA A 430 66.07 32.37 22.11
N GLU A 431 66.63 31.46 21.31
CA GLU A 431 65.89 30.53 20.43
C GLU A 431 64.96 29.63 21.25
N MET A 432 65.45 29.04 22.36
CA MET A 432 64.62 28.23 23.25
C MET A 432 63.48 29.04 23.87
N LYS A 433 63.75 30.28 24.27
CA LYS A 433 62.71 31.17 24.83
C LYS A 433 61.69 31.60 23.77
N LEU A 434 62.14 31.87 22.55
CA LEU A 434 61.29 32.17 21.41
C LEU A 434 60.38 30.98 21.10
N GLN A 435 60.94 29.78 21.08
CA GLN A 435 60.19 28.53 20.89
C GLN A 435 59.18 28.30 22.01
N GLU A 436 59.52 28.62 23.26
CA GLU A 436 58.60 28.56 24.40
C GLU A 436 57.42 29.52 24.25
N ILE A 437 57.66 30.76 23.80
CA ILE A 437 56.62 31.78 23.60
C ILE A 437 55.71 31.42 22.43
N TRP A 438 56.28 30.87 21.35
CA TRP A 438 55.51 30.32 20.25
C TRP A 438 54.59 29.20 20.74
N LEU A 439 55.14 28.21 21.45
CA LEU A 439 54.37 27.08 21.97
C LEU A 439 53.25 27.53 22.92
N GLN A 440 53.49 28.55 23.76
CA GLN A 440 52.51 29.07 24.72
C GLN A 440 51.33 29.81 24.07
N ASN A 441 51.48 30.33 22.85
CA ASN A 441 50.44 31.12 22.17
C ASN A 441 49.91 30.45 20.88
N GLU A 442 50.54 29.38 20.45
CA GLU A 442 50.22 28.65 19.23
C GLU A 442 48.82 28.04 19.27
N ASP A 443 48.47 27.33 20.36
CA ASP A 443 47.15 26.72 20.54
C ASP A 443 46.02 27.76 20.52
N ASP A 444 46.22 28.90 21.20
CA ASP A 444 45.27 30.01 21.21
C ASP A 444 45.10 30.64 19.81
N ASN A 445 46.18 30.72 19.03
CA ASN A 445 46.14 31.26 17.68
C ASN A 445 45.59 30.25 16.67
N TYR A 446 45.82 28.95 16.90
CA TYR A 446 45.19 27.87 16.16
C TYR A 446 43.68 27.91 16.36
N GLN A 447 43.21 28.02 17.61
CA GLN A 447 41.78 28.14 17.90
C GLN A 447 41.14 29.37 17.24
N LYS A 448 41.82 30.53 17.24
CA LYS A 448 41.35 31.72 16.50
C LYS A 448 41.30 31.50 14.99
N THR A 449 42.21 30.69 14.44
CA THR A 449 42.25 30.33 13.02
C THR A 449 41.04 29.47 12.66
N ILE A 450 40.74 28.46 13.48
CA ILE A 450 39.53 27.63 13.36
C ILE A 450 38.27 28.49 13.46
N ASP A 451 38.20 29.39 14.45
CA ASP A 451 37.06 30.29 14.62
C ASP A 451 36.87 31.25 13.43
N ALA A 452 37.96 31.68 12.79
CA ALA A 452 37.90 32.55 11.62
C ALA A 452 37.37 31.81 10.39
N VAL A 453 37.78 30.55 10.19
CA VAL A 453 37.26 29.67 9.13
C VAL A 453 35.78 29.36 9.36
N ASN A 454 35.38 29.04 10.59
CA ASN A 454 33.99 28.74 10.95
C ASN A 454 33.03 29.94 10.77
N LYS A 455 33.57 31.16 10.71
CA LYS A 455 32.79 32.39 10.46
C LYS A 455 32.64 32.73 8.98
N LEU A 456 33.32 32.02 8.08
CA LEU A 456 33.20 32.27 6.65
C LEU A 456 31.80 31.88 6.14
N PRO A 457 31.22 32.66 5.21
CA PRO A 457 30.00 32.25 4.51
C PRO A 457 30.29 31.02 3.66
N ILE A 458 29.44 30.00 3.76
CA ILE A 458 29.61 28.76 3.01
C ILE A 458 29.03 28.94 1.60
N ASP A 459 29.84 29.53 0.73
CA ASP A 459 29.52 29.88 -0.67
C ASP A 459 30.61 29.39 -1.65
N GLN A 460 30.52 29.77 -2.92
CA GLN A 460 31.47 29.34 -3.97
C GLN A 460 32.93 29.74 -3.67
N ALA A 461 33.16 30.78 -2.86
CA ALA A 461 34.49 31.26 -2.48
C ALA A 461 34.97 30.70 -1.12
N PHE A 462 34.16 29.88 -0.44
CA PHE A 462 34.47 29.34 0.88
C PHE A 462 35.81 28.58 0.90
N GLU A 463 36.04 27.70 -0.08
CA GLU A 463 37.25 26.87 -0.12
C GLU A 463 38.53 27.71 -0.31
N GLU A 464 38.48 28.71 -1.21
CA GLU A 464 39.61 29.62 -1.45
C GLU A 464 39.91 30.46 -0.20
N ASN A 465 38.88 31.00 0.45
CA ASN A 465 39.01 31.83 1.64
C ASN A 465 39.50 31.02 2.86
N ALA A 466 38.97 29.81 3.06
CA ALA A 466 39.38 28.93 4.16
C ALA A 466 40.83 28.47 3.99
N ARG A 467 41.22 28.10 2.76
CA ARG A 467 42.61 27.73 2.43
C ARG A 467 43.57 28.89 2.68
N ALA A 468 43.20 30.11 2.31
CA ALA A 468 44.02 31.29 2.56
C ALA A 468 44.26 31.57 4.07
N ILE A 469 43.25 31.33 4.92
CA ILE A 469 43.38 31.47 6.38
C ILE A 469 44.32 30.42 6.95
N TYR A 470 44.18 29.15 6.54
CA TYR A 470 45.08 28.07 6.97
C TYR A 470 46.51 28.22 6.48
N THR A 471 46.72 28.62 5.22
CA THR A 471 48.05 28.89 4.67
C THR A 471 48.76 29.97 5.48
N ARG A 472 48.06 31.04 5.86
CA ARG A 472 48.64 32.12 6.69
C ARG A 472 49.07 31.63 8.08
N PHE A 473 48.36 30.66 8.67
CA PHE A 473 48.76 30.05 9.93
C PHE A 473 50.02 29.19 9.77
N LEU A 474 50.07 28.33 8.76
CA LEU A 474 51.22 27.46 8.48
C LEU A 474 52.48 28.24 8.09
N GLU A 475 52.34 29.38 7.40
CA GLU A 475 53.45 30.29 7.11
C GLU A 475 54.01 30.94 8.39
N LYS A 476 53.14 31.27 9.36
CA LYS A 476 53.55 31.86 10.64
C LYS A 476 54.14 30.81 11.60
N TYR A 477 53.71 29.55 11.53
CA TYR A 477 54.20 28.45 12.37
C TYR A 477 54.65 27.23 11.52
N PRO A 478 55.83 27.28 10.88
CA PRO A 478 56.25 26.25 9.92
C PRO A 478 56.47 24.84 10.51
N ASN A 479 56.67 24.72 11.82
CA ASN A 479 56.94 23.45 12.53
C ASN A 479 55.82 23.09 13.54
N THR A 480 54.60 23.53 13.29
CA THR A 480 53.44 23.35 14.18
C THR A 480 53.02 21.88 14.32
N PRO A 481 52.65 21.38 15.53
CA PRO A 481 52.04 20.06 15.68
C PRO A 481 50.63 19.98 15.05
N HIS A 482 49.97 21.11 14.81
CA HIS A 482 48.65 21.21 14.17
C HIS A 482 48.71 21.10 12.64
N ALA A 483 49.89 20.90 12.06
CA ALA A 483 50.08 20.90 10.61
C ALA A 483 49.30 19.77 9.93
N GLU A 484 49.27 18.58 10.54
CA GLU A 484 48.51 17.43 10.05
C GLU A 484 47.01 17.70 10.10
N ASP A 485 46.51 18.25 11.22
CA ASP A 485 45.09 18.61 11.39
C ASP A 485 44.64 19.64 10.34
N ILE A 486 45.48 20.64 10.06
CA ILE A 486 45.19 21.64 9.02
C ILE A 486 45.22 21.01 7.63
N GLN A 487 46.20 20.15 7.33
CA GLN A 487 46.27 19.45 6.04
C GLN A 487 45.06 18.54 5.83
N GLN A 488 44.60 17.86 6.89
CA GLN A 488 43.40 17.05 6.88
C GLN A 488 42.15 17.92 6.66
N ALA A 489 41.98 19.02 7.40
CA ALA A 489 40.86 19.93 7.20
C ALA A 489 40.81 20.51 5.78
N VAL A 490 41.96 20.87 5.21
CA VAL A 490 42.08 21.37 3.82
C VAL A 490 41.72 20.28 2.79
N SER A 491 42.03 19.01 3.08
CA SER A 491 41.63 17.88 2.23
C SER A 491 40.13 17.62 2.34
N GLU A 492 39.55 17.66 3.53
CA GLU A 492 38.12 17.44 3.78
C GLU A 492 37.25 18.58 3.20
N MET A 493 37.79 19.80 3.10
CA MET A 493 37.15 20.95 2.44
C MET A 493 36.91 20.74 0.94
N SER A 494 37.69 19.88 0.28
CA SER A 494 37.50 19.58 -1.14
C SER A 494 36.21 18.79 -1.36
N GLY A 495 35.20 19.43 -1.95
CA GLY A 495 33.88 18.84 -2.27
C GLY A 495 32.72 19.22 -1.36
N LEU A 496 32.94 20.01 -0.30
CA LEU A 496 31.88 20.56 0.57
C LEU A 496 31.00 21.62 -0.14
N SER A 497 31.59 22.39 -1.06
CA SER A 497 30.86 23.37 -1.87
C SER A 497 29.90 22.71 -2.87
N GLU A 498 30.33 21.62 -3.52
CA GLU A 498 29.46 20.80 -4.38
C GLU A 498 28.30 20.17 -3.59
N ASP A 499 28.57 19.62 -2.39
CA ASP A 499 27.55 19.02 -1.53
C ASP A 499 26.42 19.98 -1.17
N ILE A 500 26.74 21.24 -0.92
CA ILE A 500 25.76 22.26 -0.54
C ILE A 500 24.93 22.67 -1.74
N VAL A 501 25.56 22.88 -2.89
CA VAL A 501 24.83 23.16 -4.13
C VAL A 501 23.91 21.98 -4.47
N PHE A 502 24.38 20.74 -4.33
CA PHE A 502 23.57 19.54 -4.52
C PHE A 502 22.43 19.41 -3.49
N SER A 503 22.68 19.73 -2.22
CA SER A 503 21.65 19.72 -1.17
C SER A 503 20.50 20.69 -1.52
N ASN A 504 20.83 21.88 -2.03
CA ASN A 504 19.82 22.84 -2.49
C ASN A 504 19.03 22.36 -3.72
N LEU A 505 19.62 21.51 -4.57
CA LEU A 505 18.92 20.91 -5.72
C LEU A 505 17.89 19.85 -5.30
N ARG A 506 18.10 19.17 -4.16
CA ARG A 506 17.15 18.18 -3.63
C ARG A 506 15.88 18.82 -3.08
N ASN A 507 15.91 20.11 -2.74
CA ASN A 507 14.75 20.83 -2.25
C ASN A 507 14.58 22.18 -2.96
N PRO A 508 14.17 22.18 -4.25
CA PRO A 508 14.10 23.39 -5.04
C PRO A 508 12.92 24.32 -4.68
N GLY A 509 12.02 23.93 -3.76
CA GLY A 509 10.79 24.67 -3.42
C GLY A 509 9.70 24.57 -4.49
N GLU A 510 8.81 25.56 -4.56
CA GLU A 510 7.64 25.65 -5.48
C GLU A 510 8.01 25.92 -6.97
N LYS A 511 9.25 25.62 -7.39
CA LYS A 511 9.67 25.83 -8.78
C LYS A 511 8.93 24.90 -9.74
N ASP A 512 8.55 25.42 -10.90
CA ASP A 512 7.97 24.61 -11.98
C ASP A 512 9.00 23.64 -12.60
N TYR A 513 8.52 22.77 -13.48
CA TYR A 513 9.36 21.74 -14.13
C TYR A 513 10.55 22.34 -14.89
N ILE A 514 10.34 23.42 -15.66
CA ILE A 514 11.39 24.05 -16.49
C ILE A 514 12.45 24.68 -15.58
N GLN A 515 12.03 25.39 -14.55
CA GLN A 515 12.94 26.01 -13.58
C GLN A 515 13.80 24.96 -12.87
N LYS A 516 13.24 23.78 -12.53
CA LYS A 516 14.01 22.66 -11.97
C LYS A 516 15.01 22.08 -12.98
N ILE A 517 14.56 21.85 -14.21
CA ILE A 517 15.39 21.33 -15.31
C ILE A 517 16.59 22.26 -15.58
N ASP A 518 16.37 23.57 -15.61
CA ASP A 518 17.43 24.56 -15.82
C ASP A 518 18.44 24.57 -14.66
N LEU A 519 17.99 24.39 -13.42
CA LEU A 519 18.88 24.25 -12.26
C LEU A 519 19.77 23.01 -12.38
N TYR A 520 19.20 21.86 -12.75
CA TYR A 520 19.97 20.63 -12.94
C TYR A 520 20.96 20.75 -14.11
N LYS A 521 20.54 21.36 -15.22
CA LYS A 521 21.40 21.63 -16.37
C LYS A 521 22.57 22.54 -16.01
N ASN A 522 22.32 23.59 -15.22
CA ASN A 522 23.36 24.48 -14.74
C ASN A 522 24.36 23.73 -13.85
N TYR A 523 23.88 22.90 -12.90
CA TYR A 523 24.76 22.06 -12.08
C TYR A 523 25.64 21.14 -12.92
N LEU A 524 25.07 20.44 -13.90
CA LEU A 524 25.81 19.52 -14.77
C LEU A 524 26.86 20.26 -15.62
N SER A 525 26.63 21.53 -15.93
CA SER A 525 27.61 22.39 -16.61
C SER A 525 28.73 22.86 -15.68
N LEU A 526 28.40 23.19 -14.43
CA LEU A 526 29.36 23.66 -13.42
C LEU A 526 30.24 22.53 -12.87
N TYR A 527 29.67 21.32 -12.75
CA TYR A 527 30.32 20.13 -12.19
C TYR A 527 30.28 18.94 -13.18
N PRO A 528 30.93 19.02 -14.35
CA PRO A 528 30.85 18.00 -15.40
C PRO A 528 31.43 16.64 -14.99
N GLN A 529 32.29 16.61 -13.97
CA GLN A 529 32.87 15.41 -13.33
C GLN A 529 32.56 15.37 -11.82
N GLY A 530 31.50 16.08 -11.38
CA GLY A 530 31.11 16.16 -9.98
C GLY A 530 30.65 14.82 -9.41
N LYS A 531 30.82 14.63 -8.09
CA LYS A 531 30.47 13.39 -7.41
C LYS A 531 28.97 13.07 -7.43
N HIS A 532 28.11 14.08 -7.51
CA HIS A 532 26.64 13.87 -7.59
C HIS A 532 26.08 13.96 -9.00
N ARG A 533 26.95 14.01 -10.03
CA ARG A 533 26.55 14.16 -11.43
C ARG A 533 25.48 13.17 -11.86
N ASP A 534 25.63 11.89 -11.53
CA ASP A 534 24.70 10.87 -11.97
C ASP A 534 23.35 10.97 -11.24
N SER A 535 23.36 11.36 -9.96
CA SER A 535 22.13 11.69 -9.23
C SER A 535 21.41 12.90 -9.83
N VAL A 536 22.14 13.94 -10.25
CA VAL A 536 21.52 15.12 -10.89
C VAL A 536 20.98 14.79 -12.29
N LYS A 537 21.67 13.93 -13.05
CA LYS A 537 21.13 13.39 -14.31
C LYS A 537 19.84 12.61 -14.10
N GLN A 538 19.80 11.79 -13.05
CA GLN A 538 18.60 11.04 -12.70
C GLN A 538 17.44 12.00 -12.34
N MET A 539 17.68 12.99 -11.47
CA MET A 539 16.65 13.99 -11.13
C MET A 539 16.17 14.79 -12.35
N PHE A 540 17.07 15.11 -13.28
CA PHE A 540 16.72 15.73 -14.57
C PHE A 540 15.79 14.84 -15.39
N SER A 541 16.13 13.55 -15.54
CA SER A 541 15.30 12.58 -16.27
C SER A 541 13.94 12.32 -15.61
N GLU A 542 13.91 12.18 -14.28
CA GLU A 542 12.68 11.98 -13.50
C GLU A 542 11.74 13.19 -13.63
N THR A 543 12.28 14.41 -13.54
CA THR A 543 11.48 15.64 -13.68
C THR A 543 10.86 15.76 -15.07
N LEU A 544 11.59 15.39 -16.13
CA LEU A 544 11.07 15.32 -17.50
C LEU A 544 9.98 14.25 -17.64
N GLY A 545 10.15 13.10 -16.98
CA GLY A 545 9.13 12.04 -16.95
C GLY A 545 7.86 12.51 -16.25
N GLU A 546 7.98 13.17 -15.10
CA GLU A 546 6.86 13.73 -14.35
C GLU A 546 6.11 14.80 -15.15
N SER A 547 6.82 15.71 -15.82
CA SER A 547 6.19 16.74 -16.66
C SER A 547 5.38 16.11 -17.79
N TYR A 548 5.92 15.07 -18.43
CA TYR A 548 5.21 14.34 -19.49
C TYR A 548 3.98 13.60 -18.96
N MET A 549 4.06 13.01 -17.78
CA MET A 549 2.92 12.35 -17.13
C MET A 549 1.84 13.35 -16.68
N ASN A 550 2.22 14.58 -16.33
CA ASN A 550 1.25 15.65 -16.07
C ASN A 550 0.55 16.08 -17.36
N PHE A 551 1.32 16.32 -18.43
CA PHE A 551 0.79 16.61 -19.76
C PHE A 551 -0.24 15.56 -20.22
N LYS A 552 0.08 14.25 -20.12
CA LYS A 552 -0.86 13.19 -20.48
C LYS A 552 -2.15 13.21 -19.66
N ARG A 553 -2.09 13.57 -18.38
CA ARG A 553 -3.28 13.71 -17.52
C ARG A 553 -4.14 14.89 -17.97
N GLU A 554 -3.55 16.03 -18.29
CA GLU A 554 -4.27 17.20 -18.78
C GLU A 554 -4.95 16.93 -20.14
N ILE A 555 -4.26 16.23 -21.04
CA ILE A 555 -4.85 15.76 -22.30
C ILE A 555 -6.03 14.83 -22.05
N ALA A 556 -5.89 13.83 -21.17
CA ALA A 556 -6.98 12.89 -20.88
C ALA A 556 -8.24 13.58 -20.31
N ILE A 557 -8.08 14.71 -19.62
CA ILE A 557 -9.21 15.50 -19.10
C ILE A 557 -9.95 16.20 -20.24
N CYS A 558 -9.24 16.94 -21.09
CA CYS A 558 -9.89 17.68 -22.18
C CYS A 558 -10.46 16.75 -23.26
N GLU A 559 -9.86 15.57 -23.49
CA GLU A 559 -10.39 14.56 -24.43
C GLU A 559 -11.71 13.96 -23.95
N ARG A 560 -11.82 13.67 -22.65
CA ARG A 560 -13.06 13.14 -22.05
C ARG A 560 -14.25 14.07 -22.29
N ASP A 561 -14.01 15.37 -22.20
CA ASP A 561 -15.03 16.41 -22.34
C ASP A 561 -15.15 16.91 -23.80
N ALA A 562 -14.44 16.29 -24.75
CA ALA A 562 -14.37 16.67 -26.16
C ALA A 562 -13.99 18.15 -26.38
N MET A 563 -13.17 18.72 -25.49
CA MET A 563 -12.69 20.11 -25.53
C MET A 563 -11.43 20.24 -26.40
N TRP A 564 -11.54 19.96 -27.69
CA TRP A 564 -10.39 19.84 -28.60
C TRP A 564 -9.50 21.09 -28.69
N ASP A 565 -10.08 22.29 -28.66
CA ASP A 565 -9.30 23.54 -28.66
C ASP A 565 -8.42 23.67 -27.42
N THR A 566 -8.93 23.24 -26.26
CA THR A 566 -8.16 23.20 -25.01
C THR A 566 -7.03 22.16 -25.11
N CYS A 567 -7.32 20.97 -25.65
CA CYS A 567 -6.29 19.95 -25.84
C CYS A 567 -5.16 20.40 -26.77
N LEU A 568 -5.50 21.06 -27.87
CA LEU A 568 -4.52 21.59 -28.83
C LEU A 568 -3.66 22.68 -28.18
N THR A 569 -4.26 23.53 -27.34
CA THR A 569 -3.52 24.56 -26.57
C THR A 569 -2.52 23.92 -25.60
N ILE A 570 -2.93 22.89 -24.86
CA ILE A 570 -2.05 22.15 -23.94
C ILE A 570 -0.87 21.53 -24.71
N CYS A 571 -1.12 20.96 -25.90
CA CYS A 571 -0.06 20.48 -26.78
C CYS A 571 0.90 21.61 -27.20
N ASP A 572 0.40 22.74 -27.68
CA ASP A 572 1.23 23.86 -28.13
C ASP A 572 2.09 24.43 -27.00
N ASP A 573 1.51 24.60 -25.80
CA ASP A 573 2.21 25.07 -24.61
C ASP A 573 3.32 24.09 -24.21
N TYR A 574 3.04 22.78 -24.22
CA TYR A 574 4.03 21.75 -23.90
C TYR A 574 5.15 21.69 -24.93
N LEU A 575 4.82 21.71 -26.23
CA LEU A 575 5.81 21.74 -27.33
C LEU A 575 6.72 22.97 -27.21
N THR A 576 6.14 24.13 -26.89
CA THR A 576 6.87 25.38 -26.73
C THR A 576 7.82 25.32 -25.54
N ALA A 577 7.37 24.80 -24.39
CA ALA A 577 8.17 24.74 -23.18
C ALA A 577 9.27 23.67 -23.22
N PHE A 578 9.01 22.51 -23.84
CA PHE A 578 9.85 21.32 -23.67
C PHE A 578 10.64 20.88 -24.90
N SER A 579 10.39 21.42 -26.10
CA SER A 579 11.11 21.03 -27.34
C SER A 579 12.63 21.19 -27.28
N ALA A 580 13.15 22.04 -26.38
CA ALA A 580 14.59 22.19 -26.16
C ALA A 580 15.21 21.07 -25.29
N TYR A 581 14.40 20.25 -24.63
CA TYR A 581 14.84 19.29 -23.61
C TYR A 581 14.49 17.83 -23.93
N LEU A 582 13.47 17.57 -24.77
CA LEU A 582 13.01 16.23 -25.10
C LEU A 582 12.57 16.11 -26.57
N ASP A 583 12.55 14.87 -27.07
CA ASP A 583 11.96 14.57 -28.38
C ASP A 583 10.43 14.67 -28.27
N THR A 584 9.87 15.63 -29.00
CA THR A 584 8.44 15.93 -28.97
C THR A 584 7.62 15.19 -30.04
N GLY A 585 8.20 14.20 -30.72
CA GLY A 585 7.52 13.46 -31.79
C GLY A 585 6.20 12.82 -31.33
N GLU A 586 6.15 12.26 -30.12
CA GLU A 586 4.93 11.67 -29.57
C GLU A 586 3.84 12.72 -29.31
N VAL A 587 4.23 13.90 -28.80
CA VAL A 587 3.31 15.02 -28.56
C VAL A 587 2.73 15.55 -29.88
N GLN A 588 3.53 15.62 -30.94
CA GLN A 588 3.08 16.00 -32.27
C GLN A 588 2.10 14.97 -32.85
N THR A 589 2.36 13.68 -32.64
CA THR A 589 1.41 12.61 -33.02
C THR A 589 0.07 12.76 -32.29
N ILE A 590 0.10 13.02 -30.98
CA ILE A 590 -1.10 13.28 -30.18
C ILE A 590 -1.85 14.52 -30.71
N GLN A 591 -1.13 15.61 -30.97
CA GLN A 591 -1.70 16.84 -31.53
C GLN A 591 -2.40 16.60 -32.88
N ASN A 592 -1.73 15.89 -33.80
CA ASN A 592 -2.27 15.57 -35.12
C ASN A 592 -3.51 14.68 -35.04
N ARG A 593 -3.52 13.71 -34.12
CA ARG A 593 -4.70 12.88 -33.83
C ARG A 593 -5.88 13.71 -33.33
N MET A 594 -5.64 14.66 -32.42
CA MET A 594 -6.73 15.50 -31.90
C MET A 594 -7.27 16.47 -32.96
N LEU A 595 -6.40 16.99 -33.84
CA LEU A 595 -6.82 17.83 -34.95
C LEU A 595 -7.72 17.07 -35.93
N MET A 596 -7.38 15.81 -36.28
CA MET A 596 -8.22 15.00 -37.18
C MET A 596 -9.58 14.65 -36.55
N GLU A 597 -9.66 14.42 -35.23
CA GLU A 597 -10.92 14.14 -34.53
C GLU A 597 -11.81 15.39 -34.44
N LYS A 598 -11.22 16.55 -34.13
CA LYS A 598 -11.92 17.85 -34.15
C LYS A 598 -12.56 18.12 -35.52
N ASP A 599 -11.78 17.96 -36.60
CA ASP A 599 -12.26 18.19 -37.95
C ASP A 599 -13.33 17.17 -38.37
N TYR A 600 -13.27 15.94 -37.84
CA TYR A 600 -14.28 14.92 -38.09
C TYR A 600 -15.62 15.26 -37.43
N LEU A 601 -15.63 15.81 -36.21
CA LEU A 601 -16.86 16.26 -35.56
C LEU A 601 -17.50 17.42 -36.31
N VAL A 602 -16.70 18.37 -36.82
CA VAL A 602 -17.19 19.44 -37.68
C VAL A 602 -17.75 18.88 -38.99
N LEU A 603 -17.09 17.89 -39.58
CA LEU A 603 -17.61 17.19 -40.75
C LEU A 603 -18.97 16.54 -40.47
N GLN A 604 -19.11 15.85 -39.34
CA GLN A 604 -20.36 15.17 -38.95
C GLN A 604 -21.55 16.12 -38.83
N THR A 605 -21.35 17.36 -38.39
CA THR A 605 -22.42 18.36 -38.35
C THR A 605 -22.72 18.92 -39.74
N GLN A 606 -21.68 19.27 -40.52
CA GLN A 606 -21.84 19.82 -41.86
C GLN A 606 -22.57 18.89 -42.83
N VAL A 607 -22.30 17.58 -42.77
CA VAL A 607 -22.95 16.60 -43.66
C VAL A 607 -24.46 16.44 -43.41
N LEU A 608 -24.96 16.84 -42.24
CA LEU A 608 -26.40 16.82 -41.92
C LEU A 608 -27.16 18.00 -42.55
N GLU A 609 -26.46 19.09 -42.86
CA GLU A 609 -27.06 20.33 -43.36
C GLU A 609 -27.04 20.46 -44.88
N VAL A 610 -26.45 19.50 -45.59
CA VAL A 610 -26.25 19.54 -47.03
C VAL A 610 -26.91 18.37 -47.75
N ASP A 611 -27.08 18.49 -49.07
CA ASP A 611 -27.58 17.40 -49.91
C ASP A 611 -26.55 16.25 -50.03
N ALA A 612 -27.00 15.09 -50.53
CA ALA A 612 -26.18 13.89 -50.60
C ALA A 612 -24.91 14.04 -51.48
N ASP A 613 -24.95 14.84 -52.55
CA ASP A 613 -23.78 15.04 -53.41
C ASP A 613 -22.76 15.96 -52.72
N SER A 614 -23.25 16.98 -52.00
CA SER A 614 -22.42 17.85 -51.16
C SER A 614 -21.80 17.09 -49.99
N ALA A 615 -22.57 16.27 -49.27
CA ALA A 615 -22.07 15.44 -48.17
C ALA A 615 -20.98 14.47 -48.66
N ARG A 616 -21.16 13.86 -49.83
CA ARG A 616 -20.15 13.00 -50.46
C ARG A 616 -18.84 13.75 -50.74
N ARG A 617 -18.91 14.98 -51.25
CA ARG A 617 -17.72 15.81 -51.49
C ARG A 617 -16.98 16.13 -50.19
N LEU A 618 -17.72 16.46 -49.13
CA LEU A 618 -17.13 16.73 -47.81
C LEU A 618 -16.41 15.50 -47.24
N TYR A 619 -17.05 14.33 -47.31
CA TYR A 619 -16.44 13.06 -46.91
C TYR A 619 -15.15 12.75 -47.70
N MET A 620 -15.17 12.91 -49.03
CA MET A 620 -13.99 12.69 -49.88
C MET A 620 -12.86 13.70 -49.59
N ALA A 621 -13.21 14.96 -49.32
CA ALA A 621 -12.24 15.99 -48.96
C ALA A 621 -11.53 15.67 -47.64
N TYR A 622 -12.27 15.23 -46.62
CA TYR A 622 -11.69 14.79 -45.34
C TYR A 622 -10.74 13.60 -45.53
N MET A 623 -11.18 12.55 -46.24
CA MET A 623 -10.34 11.37 -46.50
C MET A 623 -9.05 11.71 -47.29
N THR A 624 -9.09 12.78 -48.08
CA THR A 624 -7.91 13.26 -48.83
C THR A 624 -6.96 14.07 -47.93
N ALA A 625 -7.50 14.90 -47.04
CA ALA A 625 -6.72 15.67 -46.08
C ALA A 625 -6.08 14.78 -45.01
N TYR A 626 -6.78 13.71 -44.61
CA TYR A 626 -6.40 12.82 -43.51
C TYR A 626 -6.44 11.34 -43.96
N PRO A 627 -5.51 10.89 -44.82
CA PRO A 627 -5.54 9.53 -45.38
C PRO A 627 -5.41 8.43 -44.31
N ASP A 628 -4.70 8.71 -43.22
CA ASP A 628 -4.44 7.75 -42.13
C ASP A 628 -5.45 7.83 -40.98
N SER A 629 -6.50 8.65 -41.11
CA SER A 629 -7.53 8.80 -40.06
C SER A 629 -8.30 7.49 -39.84
N SER A 630 -8.46 7.11 -38.57
CA SER A 630 -9.29 5.98 -38.12
C SER A 630 -10.75 6.12 -38.59
N ASN A 631 -11.23 7.36 -38.70
CA ASN A 631 -12.59 7.71 -39.11
C ASN A 631 -12.87 7.39 -40.59
N ASN A 632 -11.84 7.19 -41.42
CA ASN A 632 -12.00 6.86 -42.84
C ASN A 632 -12.78 5.57 -43.07
N LYS A 633 -12.72 4.60 -42.14
CA LYS A 633 -13.52 3.37 -42.20
C LYS A 633 -15.02 3.66 -42.08
N GLU A 634 -15.41 4.52 -41.15
CA GLU A 634 -16.82 4.87 -40.96
C GLU A 634 -17.33 5.77 -42.10
N ILE A 635 -16.49 6.70 -42.57
CA ILE A 635 -16.78 7.51 -43.76
C ILE A 635 -17.03 6.61 -44.97
N GLN A 636 -16.21 5.59 -45.20
CA GLN A 636 -16.42 4.62 -46.28
C GLN A 636 -17.74 3.87 -46.14
N LYS A 637 -18.11 3.42 -44.93
CA LYS A 637 -19.43 2.80 -44.71
C LYS A 637 -20.57 3.76 -45.01
N ASN A 638 -20.45 5.02 -44.62
CA ASN A 638 -21.47 6.05 -44.91
C ASN A 638 -21.61 6.29 -46.41
N LEU A 639 -20.49 6.39 -47.14
CA LEU A 639 -20.50 6.50 -48.61
C LEU A 639 -21.17 5.28 -49.27
N GLN A 640 -20.85 4.07 -48.81
CA GLN A 640 -21.49 2.84 -49.31
C GLN A 640 -22.99 2.81 -49.02
N ARG A 641 -23.42 3.21 -47.82
CA ARG A 641 -24.84 3.34 -47.47
C ARG A 641 -25.55 4.34 -48.38
N MET A 642 -24.92 5.48 -48.69
CA MET A 642 -25.47 6.46 -49.62
C MET A 642 -25.63 5.91 -51.04
N ASP A 643 -24.68 5.10 -51.54
CA ASP A 643 -24.77 4.44 -52.85
C ASP A 643 -25.88 3.37 -52.91
N LEU A 644 -26.00 2.58 -51.84
CA LEU A 644 -27.06 1.59 -51.68
C LEU A 644 -28.43 2.26 -51.64
N ASP A 645 -28.58 3.34 -50.87
CA ASP A 645 -29.85 4.04 -50.74
C ASP A 645 -30.25 4.76 -52.04
N ALA A 646 -29.28 5.32 -52.78
CA ALA A 646 -29.52 5.85 -54.12
C ALA A 646 -30.02 4.77 -55.11
N THR A 647 -29.48 3.55 -54.99
CA THR A 647 -29.90 2.40 -55.81
C THR A 647 -31.29 1.91 -55.42
N ALA A 648 -31.55 1.76 -54.12
CA ALA A 648 -32.86 1.40 -53.59
C ALA A 648 -33.93 2.41 -54.00
N GLY A 649 -33.63 3.71 -54.00
CA GLY A 649 -34.57 4.76 -54.43
C GLY A 649 -35.01 4.60 -55.89
N ARG A 650 -34.08 4.25 -56.80
CA ARG A 650 -34.42 3.96 -58.20
C ARG A 650 -35.32 2.71 -58.33
N GLN A 651 -34.97 1.64 -57.61
CA GLN A 651 -35.76 0.40 -57.59
C GLN A 651 -37.16 0.62 -57.04
N TRP A 652 -37.27 1.36 -55.92
CA TRP A 652 -38.51 1.69 -55.26
C TRP A 652 -39.41 2.57 -56.13
N GLY A 653 -38.84 3.60 -56.77
CA GLY A 653 -39.57 4.45 -57.71
C GLY A 653 -40.14 3.66 -58.90
N SER A 654 -39.36 2.70 -59.43
CA SER A 654 -39.83 1.80 -60.50
C SER A 654 -40.97 0.89 -60.02
N LEU A 655 -40.85 0.30 -58.83
CA LEU A 655 -41.87 -0.57 -58.24
C LEU A 655 -43.17 0.19 -57.91
N LYS A 656 -43.11 1.41 -57.36
CA LYS A 656 -44.32 2.23 -57.15
C LYS A 656 -45.07 2.48 -58.44
N LYS A 657 -44.34 2.81 -59.52
CA LYS A 657 -44.93 3.09 -60.82
C LYS A 657 -45.63 1.86 -61.40
N SER A 658 -45.08 0.65 -61.21
CA SER A 658 -45.74 -0.58 -61.66
C SER A 658 -46.98 -0.91 -60.83
N MET A 659 -46.95 -0.69 -59.51
CA MET A 659 -48.08 -0.94 -58.61
C MET A 659 -49.31 -0.04 -58.86
N GLN A 660 -49.10 1.14 -59.44
CA GLN A 660 -50.16 2.08 -59.84
C GLN A 660 -50.91 1.67 -61.12
N GLY A 661 -50.36 0.74 -61.92
CA GLY A 661 -51.03 0.19 -63.11
C GLY A 661 -52.12 -0.83 -62.76
N SER A 662 -53.13 -0.98 -63.61
CA SER A 662 -54.28 -1.88 -63.42
C SER A 662 -53.98 -3.38 -63.66
N GLY A 663 -52.71 -3.76 -63.83
CA GLY A 663 -52.32 -5.10 -64.29
C GLY A 663 -51.79 -6.06 -63.22
N LEU A 664 -51.40 -5.58 -62.03
CA LEU A 664 -50.85 -6.43 -60.96
C LEU A 664 -51.95 -6.82 -59.97
N SER A 665 -52.06 -8.12 -59.70
CA SER A 665 -52.90 -8.68 -58.64
C SER A 665 -52.40 -8.28 -57.26
N ARG A 666 -53.25 -8.44 -56.24
CA ARG A 666 -52.90 -8.14 -54.84
C ARG A 666 -51.68 -8.94 -54.37
N GLN A 667 -51.59 -10.22 -54.74
CA GLN A 667 -50.47 -11.08 -54.37
C GLN A 667 -49.17 -10.63 -55.04
N GLU A 668 -49.20 -10.28 -56.33
CA GLU A 668 -48.00 -9.81 -57.04
C GLU A 668 -47.48 -8.47 -56.49
N LYS A 669 -48.37 -7.63 -55.93
CA LYS A 669 -47.98 -6.41 -55.22
C LYS A 669 -47.30 -6.71 -53.88
N ILE A 670 -47.84 -7.67 -53.12
CA ILE A 670 -47.23 -8.15 -51.86
C ILE A 670 -45.84 -8.73 -52.15
N ASP A 671 -45.74 -9.67 -53.10
CA ASP A 671 -44.48 -10.33 -53.47
C ASP A 671 -43.44 -9.32 -53.95
N GLY A 672 -43.85 -8.32 -54.74
CA GLY A 672 -42.98 -7.26 -55.22
C GLY A 672 -42.42 -6.38 -54.10
N ILE A 673 -43.25 -6.03 -53.11
CA ILE A 673 -42.85 -5.23 -51.95
C ILE A 673 -41.95 -6.05 -51.01
N GLU A 674 -42.27 -7.30 -50.74
CA GLU A 674 -41.45 -8.20 -49.90
C GLU A 674 -40.09 -8.47 -50.52
N LYS A 675 -40.05 -8.67 -51.84
CA LYS A 675 -38.80 -8.81 -52.60
C LYS A 675 -37.95 -7.54 -52.57
N PHE A 676 -38.58 -6.36 -52.55
CA PHE A 676 -37.86 -5.09 -52.38
C PHE A 676 -37.29 -4.96 -50.96
N ILE A 677 -38.09 -5.26 -49.93
CA ILE A 677 -37.69 -5.18 -48.52
C ILE A 677 -36.56 -6.16 -48.20
N SER A 678 -36.64 -7.40 -48.69
CA SER A 678 -35.59 -8.42 -48.48
C SER A 678 -34.26 -8.05 -49.12
N ARG A 679 -34.28 -7.34 -50.26
CA ARG A 679 -33.07 -6.91 -50.99
C ARG A 679 -32.48 -5.59 -50.50
N ASN A 680 -33.27 -4.74 -49.85
CA ASN A 680 -32.89 -3.38 -49.47
C ASN A 680 -33.24 -3.08 -48.00
N ASN A 681 -33.09 -4.07 -47.11
CA ASN A 681 -33.60 -4.06 -45.73
C ASN A 681 -33.14 -2.87 -44.85
N THR A 682 -32.03 -2.21 -45.19
CA THR A 682 -31.48 -1.04 -44.49
C THR A 682 -31.81 0.30 -45.14
N SER A 683 -32.52 0.32 -46.28
CA SER A 683 -32.83 1.54 -47.01
C SER A 683 -33.95 2.35 -46.35
N ARG A 684 -33.89 3.69 -46.46
CA ARG A 684 -34.95 4.59 -45.94
C ARG A 684 -36.33 4.37 -46.57
N TYR A 685 -36.37 3.72 -47.74
CA TYR A 685 -37.61 3.40 -48.44
C TYR A 685 -38.35 2.18 -47.88
N VAL A 686 -37.73 1.38 -46.99
CA VAL A 686 -38.34 0.19 -46.38
C VAL A 686 -39.52 0.55 -45.47
N ALA A 687 -39.44 1.67 -44.74
CA ALA A 687 -40.54 2.10 -43.86
C ALA A 687 -41.81 2.38 -44.65
N GLU A 688 -41.69 3.10 -45.76
CA GLU A 688 -42.80 3.35 -46.68
C GLU A 688 -43.31 2.04 -47.32
N ALA A 689 -42.39 1.15 -47.73
CA ALA A 689 -42.74 -0.16 -48.28
C ALA A 689 -43.54 -1.03 -47.29
N ARG A 690 -43.15 -1.03 -46.02
CA ARG A 690 -43.85 -1.75 -44.94
C ARG A 690 -45.24 -1.19 -44.65
N GLU A 691 -45.42 0.13 -44.69
CA GLU A 691 -46.76 0.72 -44.50
C GLU A 691 -47.72 0.36 -45.64
N ILE A 692 -47.24 0.35 -46.88
CA ILE A 692 -48.03 -0.13 -48.02
C ILE A 692 -48.34 -1.63 -47.86
N LEU A 693 -47.36 -2.45 -47.49
CA LEU A 693 -47.54 -3.88 -47.23
C LEU A 693 -48.58 -4.16 -46.13
N LYS A 694 -48.52 -3.40 -45.03
CA LYS A 694 -49.47 -3.45 -43.92
C LYS A 694 -50.88 -3.10 -44.35
N SER A 695 -51.05 -2.11 -45.22
CA SER A 695 -52.37 -1.78 -45.79
C SER A 695 -52.94 -2.92 -46.65
N LEU A 696 -52.08 -3.69 -47.34
CA LEU A 696 -52.47 -4.83 -48.17
C LEU A 696 -52.82 -6.07 -47.33
N TYR A 697 -52.15 -6.28 -46.19
CA TYR A 697 -52.43 -7.36 -45.24
C TYR A 697 -53.66 -7.10 -44.34
N LYS A 698 -53.95 -5.83 -44.01
CA LYS A 698 -55.10 -5.45 -43.16
C LYS A 698 -56.46 -5.89 -43.71
N ASP A 699 -56.59 -6.04 -45.02
CA ASP A 699 -57.78 -6.59 -45.68
C ASP A 699 -57.91 -8.13 -45.56
N ALA A 700 -56.82 -8.84 -45.28
CA ALA A 700 -56.78 -10.29 -45.13
C ALA A 700 -56.93 -10.74 -43.66
N ASP A 701 -56.48 -9.91 -42.71
CA ASP A 701 -56.32 -10.28 -41.29
C ASP A 701 -57.51 -10.01 -40.36
N ILE A 702 -58.62 -9.42 -40.84
CA ILE A 702 -59.82 -9.20 -40.00
C ILE A 702 -60.38 -10.54 -39.44
N ARG A 703 -60.11 -11.67 -40.10
CA ARG A 703 -60.63 -13.01 -39.68
C ARG A 703 -59.64 -13.85 -38.88
N SER A 704 -58.36 -13.51 -38.87
CA SER A 704 -57.28 -14.23 -38.16
C SER A 704 -56.96 -13.59 -36.81
N ALA A 705 -57.13 -12.26 -36.69
CA ALA A 705 -56.73 -11.46 -35.53
C ALA A 705 -57.53 -11.71 -34.23
N GLU A 706 -58.79 -12.09 -34.29
CA GLU A 706 -59.63 -12.32 -33.09
C GLU A 706 -59.17 -13.53 -32.25
N ARG A 707 -58.49 -14.51 -32.87
CA ARG A 707 -58.07 -15.75 -32.20
C ARG A 707 -56.73 -15.64 -31.46
N GLU A 708 -55.89 -14.68 -31.83
CA GLU A 708 -54.53 -14.58 -31.30
C GLU A 708 -54.41 -13.60 -30.12
N GLN A 709 -55.32 -12.62 -30.06
CA GLN A 709 -55.36 -11.60 -29.02
C GLN A 709 -55.73 -12.17 -27.63
N SER A 710 -56.53 -13.25 -27.58
CA SER A 710 -56.90 -13.93 -26.34
C SER A 710 -55.77 -14.78 -25.72
N ARG A 711 -54.71 -15.09 -26.48
CA ARG A 711 -53.61 -15.97 -26.05
C ARG A 711 -52.41 -15.21 -25.47
N LYS A 712 -52.26 -13.93 -25.81
CA LYS A 712 -51.11 -13.08 -25.43
C LYS A 712 -51.33 -12.26 -24.15
N SER A 713 -52.57 -12.07 -23.72
CA SER A 713 -52.89 -11.31 -22.50
C SER A 713 -52.54 -12.06 -21.21
N LEU A 714 -52.73 -13.39 -21.17
CA LEU A 714 -52.47 -14.21 -19.98
C LEU A 714 -50.98 -14.33 -19.61
N THR A 715 -50.09 -14.38 -20.61
CA THR A 715 -48.64 -14.58 -20.39
C THR A 715 -47.88 -13.30 -20.06
N THR A 716 -48.46 -12.12 -20.37
CA THR A 716 -47.85 -10.82 -20.06
C THR A 716 -48.12 -10.42 -18.61
N GLU A 717 -49.29 -10.77 -18.08
CA GLU A 717 -49.72 -10.49 -16.70
C GLU A 717 -48.97 -11.37 -15.68
N GLU A 718 -48.68 -12.63 -16.03
CA GLU A 718 -47.86 -13.53 -15.20
C GLU A 718 -46.39 -13.10 -15.13
N LYS A 719 -45.81 -12.59 -16.23
CA LYS A 719 -44.44 -12.06 -16.23
C LYS A 719 -44.32 -10.77 -15.43
N ALA A 720 -45.26 -9.84 -15.60
CA ALA A 720 -45.30 -8.60 -14.83
C ALA A 720 -45.42 -8.85 -13.32
N LYS A 721 -46.20 -9.86 -12.91
CA LYS A 721 -46.33 -10.24 -11.49
C LYS A 721 -45.01 -10.78 -10.92
N LYS A 722 -44.31 -11.64 -11.65
CA LYS A 722 -43.03 -12.21 -11.21
C LYS A 722 -41.94 -11.14 -11.07
N GLU A 723 -41.85 -10.21 -12.01
CA GLU A 723 -40.91 -9.09 -11.95
C GLU A 723 -41.19 -8.16 -10.76
N THR A 724 -42.48 -7.91 -10.43
CA THR A 724 -42.83 -7.11 -9.25
C THR A 724 -42.52 -7.81 -7.92
N GLU A 725 -42.66 -9.15 -7.86
CA GLU A 725 -42.32 -9.94 -6.67
C GLU A 725 -40.80 -9.97 -6.43
N GLU A 726 -39.99 -10.07 -7.49
CA GLU A 726 -38.53 -10.01 -7.42
C GLU A 726 -38.03 -8.60 -7.00
N GLN A 727 -38.61 -7.53 -7.57
CA GLN A 727 -38.32 -6.16 -7.16
C GLN A 727 -38.68 -5.90 -5.69
N TYR A 728 -39.82 -6.42 -5.23
CA TYR A 728 -40.23 -6.31 -3.83
C TYR A 728 -39.27 -7.04 -2.89
N ALA A 729 -38.80 -8.23 -3.27
CA ALA A 729 -37.81 -8.99 -2.48
C ALA A 729 -36.47 -8.25 -2.32
N VAL A 730 -36.00 -7.55 -3.36
CA VAL A 730 -34.78 -6.71 -3.30
C VAL A 730 -34.98 -5.52 -2.37
N LEU A 731 -36.13 -4.85 -2.42
CA LEU A 731 -36.45 -3.72 -1.54
C LEU A 731 -36.50 -4.15 -0.06
N VAL A 732 -37.10 -5.31 0.23
CA VAL A 732 -37.16 -5.85 1.60
C VAL A 732 -35.75 -6.15 2.14
N LYS A 733 -34.86 -6.74 1.33
CA LYS A 733 -33.46 -6.98 1.74
C LYS A 733 -32.70 -5.67 2.00
N ARG A 734 -32.86 -4.66 1.13
CA ARG A 734 -32.24 -3.33 1.33
C ARG A 734 -32.74 -2.64 2.59
N GLN A 735 -34.04 -2.73 2.87
CA GLN A 735 -34.61 -2.15 4.09
C GLN A 735 -34.08 -2.85 5.34
N ALA A 736 -34.05 -4.19 5.36
CA ALA A 736 -33.51 -4.95 6.48
C ALA A 736 -32.03 -4.62 6.76
N GLN A 737 -31.22 -4.39 5.71
CA GLN A 737 -29.83 -3.95 5.87
C GLN A 737 -29.73 -2.55 6.47
N ARG A 738 -30.56 -1.60 6.02
CA ARG A 738 -30.61 -0.24 6.60
C ARG A 738 -31.03 -0.27 8.07
N ASP A 739 -32.04 -1.06 8.40
CA ASP A 739 -32.53 -1.19 9.77
C ASP A 739 -31.45 -1.81 10.68
N ARG A 740 -30.67 -2.77 10.18
CA ARG A 740 -29.52 -3.36 10.89
C ARG A 740 -28.43 -2.31 11.16
N VAL A 741 -28.00 -1.57 10.14
CA VAL A 741 -26.95 -0.54 10.28
C VAL A 741 -27.40 0.54 11.25
N GLU A 742 -28.65 0.98 11.15
CA GLU A 742 -29.21 1.97 12.09
C GLU A 742 -29.26 1.42 13.51
N HIS A 743 -29.60 0.15 13.71
CA HIS A 743 -29.55 -0.49 15.03
C HIS A 743 -28.13 -0.50 15.63
N GLU A 744 -27.12 -0.90 14.85
CA GLU A 744 -25.72 -0.87 15.30
C GLU A 744 -25.24 0.56 15.57
N LYS A 745 -25.67 1.53 14.76
CA LYS A 745 -25.39 2.95 14.96
C LYS A 745 -25.94 3.45 16.30
N GLN A 746 -27.21 3.16 16.61
CA GLN A 746 -27.82 3.54 17.89
C GLN A 746 -27.12 2.88 19.08
N LYS A 747 -26.74 1.60 18.94
CA LYS A 747 -25.97 0.88 19.96
C LYS A 747 -24.59 1.49 20.18
N ALA A 748 -23.89 1.87 19.11
CA ALA A 748 -22.59 2.55 19.20
C ALA A 748 -22.73 3.92 19.88
N ILE A 749 -23.73 4.72 19.50
CA ILE A 749 -24.02 6.03 20.12
C ILE A 749 -24.30 5.88 21.61
N ALA A 750 -25.16 4.93 22.00
CA ALA A 750 -25.45 4.69 23.42
C ALA A 750 -24.21 4.28 24.22
N ALA A 751 -23.30 3.52 23.62
CA ALA A 751 -22.05 3.12 24.28
C ALA A 751 -21.04 4.29 24.41
N LEU A 752 -21.16 5.37 23.62
CA LEU A 752 -20.32 6.55 23.78
C LEU A 752 -20.63 7.33 25.07
N ASP A 753 -21.86 7.25 25.59
CA ASP A 753 -22.25 7.90 26.85
C ASP A 753 -21.43 7.38 28.05
N GLU A 754 -20.96 6.13 27.99
CA GLU A 754 -20.10 5.51 29.00
C GLU A 754 -18.64 5.98 28.94
N THR A 755 -18.28 6.82 27.97
CA THR A 755 -16.88 7.23 27.71
C THR A 755 -16.49 8.57 28.34
N GLU A 756 -17.26 9.04 29.32
CA GLU A 756 -16.99 10.25 30.11
C GLU A 756 -16.77 11.52 29.25
N GLY A 757 -17.41 11.59 28.08
CA GLY A 757 -17.32 12.73 27.17
C GLY A 757 -16.03 12.82 26.35
N ARG A 758 -15.16 11.80 26.39
CA ARG A 758 -13.96 11.75 25.54
C ARG A 758 -14.31 11.64 24.06
N PHE A 759 -15.26 10.78 23.72
CA PHE A 759 -15.65 10.49 22.34
C PHE A 759 -17.01 11.13 22.06
N VAL A 760 -17.00 12.23 21.30
CA VAL A 760 -18.20 13.03 21.05
C VAL A 760 -18.68 12.83 19.63
N LEU A 761 -19.96 12.47 19.46
CA LEU A 761 -20.57 12.30 18.15
C LEU A 761 -20.46 13.58 17.32
N SER A 762 -20.04 13.45 16.07
CA SER A 762 -19.94 14.54 15.10
C SER A 762 -20.70 14.15 13.84
N GLY A 763 -21.89 14.71 13.64
CA GLY A 763 -22.78 14.31 12.54
C GLY A 763 -23.27 12.86 12.68
N ASP A 764 -23.55 12.21 11.55
CA ASP A 764 -24.24 10.92 11.54
C ASP A 764 -23.32 9.70 11.47
N SER A 765 -22.05 9.88 11.13
CA SER A 765 -21.15 8.75 10.82
C SER A 765 -19.76 8.89 11.42
N SER A 766 -19.49 9.92 12.24
CA SER A 766 -18.18 10.12 12.85
C SER A 766 -18.21 10.58 14.30
N VAL A 767 -17.07 10.44 14.97
CA VAL A 767 -16.87 10.70 16.40
C VAL A 767 -15.53 11.42 16.58
N ILE A 768 -15.51 12.51 17.34
CA ILE A 768 -14.29 13.27 17.63
C ILE A 768 -13.73 12.81 18.98
N ASP A 769 -12.46 12.40 19.02
CA ASP A 769 -11.73 12.14 20.26
C ASP A 769 -11.20 13.47 20.83
N GLN A 770 -11.86 14.00 21.85
CA GLN A 770 -11.52 15.28 22.49
C GLN A 770 -10.09 15.33 23.05
N ARG A 771 -9.47 14.16 23.29
CA ARG A 771 -8.09 14.09 23.80
C ARG A 771 -7.05 14.30 22.71
N THR A 772 -7.30 13.81 21.50
CA THR A 772 -6.32 13.82 20.40
C THR A 772 -6.68 14.79 19.28
N GLY A 773 -7.94 15.24 19.24
CA GLY A 773 -8.49 16.05 18.14
C GLY A 773 -8.87 15.23 16.91
N LEU A 774 -8.50 13.95 16.85
CA LEU A 774 -8.75 13.08 15.70
C LEU A 774 -10.23 12.72 15.59
N MET A 775 -10.70 12.63 14.34
CA MET A 775 -12.05 12.18 14.02
C MET A 775 -12.03 10.74 13.53
N TRP A 776 -12.89 9.91 14.09
CA TRP A 776 -13.01 8.47 13.85
C TRP A 776 -14.35 8.14 13.21
N SER A 777 -14.40 7.07 12.42
CA SER A 777 -15.68 6.53 11.97
C SER A 777 -16.47 5.99 13.17
N LEU A 778 -17.78 6.27 13.22
CA LEU A 778 -18.66 5.82 14.31
C LEU A 778 -18.79 4.30 14.30
N LEU A 779 -19.16 3.74 13.14
CA LEU A 779 -19.11 2.30 12.88
C LEU A 779 -17.77 1.94 12.24
N ASP A 780 -17.31 0.73 12.52
CA ASP A 780 -16.26 0.08 11.74
C ASP A 780 -16.88 -0.79 10.65
N SER A 781 -16.03 -1.35 9.78
CA SER A 781 -16.49 -2.19 8.68
C SER A 781 -17.32 -3.42 9.13
N HIS A 782 -17.10 -3.92 10.34
CA HIS A 782 -17.86 -5.05 10.88
C HIS A 782 -19.27 -4.60 11.30
N GLY A 783 -19.40 -3.46 11.98
CA GLY A 783 -20.68 -2.85 12.30
C GLY A 783 -21.48 -2.44 11.05
N GLU A 784 -20.81 -1.90 10.04
CA GLU A 784 -21.44 -1.41 8.80
C GLU A 784 -21.91 -2.54 7.88
N PHE A 785 -21.06 -3.55 7.65
CA PHE A 785 -21.33 -4.57 6.63
C PHE A 785 -21.51 -5.98 7.22
N GLY A 786 -21.08 -6.24 8.45
CA GLY A 786 -21.06 -7.58 9.03
C GLY A 786 -19.99 -8.51 8.48
N ILE A 787 -19.07 -7.98 7.68
CA ILE A 787 -17.97 -8.73 7.08
C ILE A 787 -16.63 -8.17 7.56
N CYS A 788 -15.63 -9.03 7.65
CA CYS A 788 -14.24 -8.62 7.74
C CYS A 788 -13.61 -8.65 6.33
N MET A 789 -12.50 -7.93 6.16
CA MET A 789 -11.84 -7.73 4.88
C MET A 789 -10.32 -7.85 5.03
N ASP A 790 -9.64 -8.19 3.94
CA ASP A 790 -8.17 -8.18 3.88
C ASP A 790 -7.62 -6.74 3.92
N HIS A 791 -6.31 -6.58 4.14
CA HIS A 791 -5.67 -5.27 4.31
C HIS A 791 -5.73 -4.40 3.04
N ARG A 792 -5.68 -4.99 1.85
CA ARG A 792 -5.74 -4.26 0.57
C ARG A 792 -7.14 -3.71 0.35
N THR A 793 -8.16 -4.54 0.58
CA THR A 793 -9.57 -4.16 0.53
C THR A 793 -9.88 -3.07 1.57
N ALA A 794 -9.33 -3.21 2.79
CA ALA A 794 -9.42 -2.20 3.85
C ALA A 794 -8.89 -0.83 3.42
N ARG A 795 -7.71 -0.78 2.77
CA ARG A 795 -7.15 0.47 2.25
C ARG A 795 -8.03 1.12 1.19
N ARG A 796 -8.60 0.33 0.28
CA ARG A 796 -9.49 0.83 -0.77
C ARG A 796 -10.78 1.38 -0.18
N TYR A 797 -11.43 0.60 0.69
CA TYR A 797 -12.65 1.00 1.40
C TYR A 797 -12.50 2.37 2.07
N VAL A 798 -11.39 2.60 2.77
CA VAL A 798 -11.21 3.87 3.50
C VAL A 798 -10.95 5.06 2.56
N ARG A 799 -10.27 4.86 1.42
CA ARG A 799 -10.04 5.94 0.43
C ARG A 799 -11.33 6.39 -0.26
N GLU A 800 -12.29 5.48 -0.39
CA GLU A 800 -13.60 5.74 -1.00
C GLU A 800 -14.63 6.26 0.02
N LEU A 801 -14.28 6.27 1.31
CA LEU A 801 -15.18 6.68 2.37
C LEU A 801 -15.50 8.18 2.26
N ARG A 802 -16.80 8.51 2.32
CA ARG A 802 -17.30 9.90 2.23
C ARG A 802 -18.23 10.23 3.41
N TYR A 803 -17.72 10.11 4.62
CA TYR A 803 -18.51 10.39 5.83
C TYR A 803 -18.48 11.87 6.19
N ASN A 804 -19.67 12.42 6.47
CA ASN A 804 -19.88 13.82 6.83
C ASN A 804 -19.22 14.84 5.86
N GLY A 805 -19.17 14.50 4.56
CA GLY A 805 -18.60 15.38 3.52
C GLY A 805 -17.07 15.38 3.43
N HIS A 806 -16.39 14.53 4.19
CA HIS A 806 -14.92 14.38 4.16
C HIS A 806 -14.48 13.22 3.29
N ASP A 807 -13.38 13.38 2.56
CA ASP A 807 -12.78 12.39 1.66
C ASP A 807 -11.32 12.02 2.02
N ASP A 808 -10.79 12.60 3.10
CA ASP A 808 -9.42 12.44 3.61
C ASP A 808 -9.30 11.33 4.68
N TRP A 809 -10.23 10.36 4.67
CA TRP A 809 -10.20 9.22 5.57
C TRP A 809 -9.02 8.29 5.28
N ARG A 810 -8.39 7.76 6.33
CA ARG A 810 -7.25 6.83 6.22
C ARG A 810 -7.30 5.71 7.24
N LEU A 811 -6.51 4.66 6.97
CA LEU A 811 -6.19 3.67 8.00
C LEU A 811 -5.42 4.34 9.14
N PRO A 812 -5.75 4.00 10.40
CA PRO A 812 -5.05 4.50 11.57
C PRO A 812 -3.69 3.84 11.73
N THR A 813 -2.76 4.54 12.37
CA THR A 813 -1.50 3.97 12.85
C THR A 813 -1.76 3.04 14.04
N PHE A 814 -0.77 2.22 14.43
CA PHE A 814 -0.90 1.37 15.61
C PHE A 814 -1.11 2.20 16.88
N ALA A 815 -0.38 3.31 17.01
CA ALA A 815 -0.46 4.20 18.17
C ALA A 815 -1.85 4.84 18.32
N GLU A 816 -2.46 5.27 17.21
CA GLU A 816 -3.80 5.84 17.20
C GLU A 816 -4.86 4.80 17.63
N LEU A 817 -4.84 3.60 17.06
CA LEU A 817 -5.77 2.53 17.45
C LEU A 817 -5.58 2.05 18.89
N ALA A 818 -4.33 1.86 19.32
CA ALA A 818 -4.03 1.54 20.72
C ALA A 818 -4.49 2.68 21.65
N GLY A 819 -4.38 3.93 21.20
CA GLY A 819 -4.84 5.12 21.89
C GLY A 819 -6.32 5.09 22.28
N ILE A 820 -7.17 4.48 21.45
CA ILE A 820 -8.62 4.41 21.68
C ILE A 820 -9.07 3.07 22.30
N TYR A 821 -8.38 1.96 22.07
CA TYR A 821 -8.80 0.64 22.58
C TYR A 821 -8.03 0.12 23.80
N LYS A 822 -6.86 0.68 24.12
CA LYS A 822 -5.99 0.20 25.21
C LYS A 822 -5.84 1.19 26.36
N ASN A 823 -6.48 2.34 26.26
CA ASN A 823 -6.49 3.38 27.29
C ASN A 823 -7.92 3.76 27.68
N LYS A 824 -8.17 3.88 28.99
CA LYS A 824 -9.44 4.39 29.51
C LYS A 824 -9.61 5.89 29.23
N PRO A 825 -10.85 6.38 29.04
CA PRO A 825 -12.04 5.60 28.69
C PRO A 825 -11.86 4.97 27.28
N TYR A 826 -12.27 3.71 27.14
CA TYR A 826 -12.10 2.92 25.91
C TYR A 826 -13.17 3.27 24.89
N PHE A 827 -12.81 3.18 23.60
CA PHE A 827 -13.80 3.24 22.54
C PHE A 827 -14.67 1.97 22.52
N PRO A 828 -15.99 2.07 22.27
CA PRO A 828 -16.88 0.91 22.24
C PRO A 828 -16.44 -0.20 21.27
N ASP A 829 -16.52 -1.45 21.73
CA ASP A 829 -16.23 -2.64 20.93
C ASP A 829 -17.44 -2.99 20.04
N SER A 830 -17.20 -3.27 18.77
CA SER A 830 -18.22 -3.73 17.81
C SER A 830 -18.32 -5.26 17.74
N GLY A 831 -17.41 -5.99 18.38
CA GLY A 831 -17.27 -7.45 18.26
C GLY A 831 -16.24 -7.88 17.21
N ALA A 832 -15.52 -6.94 16.59
CA ALA A 832 -14.44 -7.26 15.67
C ALA A 832 -13.25 -7.94 16.38
N LYS A 833 -12.70 -8.98 15.75
CA LYS A 833 -11.54 -9.72 16.31
C LYS A 833 -10.30 -8.82 16.47
N TRP A 834 -10.01 -8.01 15.45
CA TRP A 834 -8.95 -7.01 15.45
C TRP A 834 -9.16 -5.98 14.33
N TYR A 835 -8.41 -4.89 14.41
CA TYR A 835 -8.43 -3.76 13.47
C TYR A 835 -7.13 -3.63 12.70
N TRP A 836 -7.24 -3.30 11.42
CA TRP A 836 -6.11 -3.01 10.55
C TRP A 836 -5.45 -1.67 10.87
N THR A 837 -4.12 -1.66 10.86
CA THR A 837 -3.33 -0.41 10.92
C THR A 837 -2.73 -0.08 9.54
N SER A 838 -2.20 1.12 9.39
CA SER A 838 -1.43 1.54 8.21
C SER A 838 -0.01 0.98 8.15
N GLU A 839 0.47 0.33 9.22
CA GLU A 839 1.85 -0.13 9.36
C GLU A 839 2.04 -1.53 8.77
N ILE A 840 2.59 -1.59 7.56
CA ILE A 840 2.91 -2.83 6.85
C ILE A 840 4.43 -3.11 6.88
N PHE A 841 4.81 -4.37 7.05
CA PHE A 841 6.20 -4.81 7.12
C PHE A 841 6.41 -6.03 6.25
N ALA A 842 7.57 -6.10 5.59
CA ALA A 842 8.00 -7.33 4.92
C ALA A 842 8.51 -8.34 5.96
N LYS A 843 8.01 -9.59 5.90
CA LYS A 843 8.53 -10.72 6.67
C LYS A 843 8.78 -11.88 5.72
N GLY A 844 9.98 -11.92 5.14
CA GLY A 844 10.31 -12.88 4.08
C GLY A 844 9.60 -12.53 2.78
N TYR A 845 8.74 -13.44 2.29
CA TYR A 845 7.96 -13.26 1.05
C TYR A 845 6.51 -12.81 1.27
N SER A 846 6.07 -12.63 2.52
CA SER A 846 4.74 -12.08 2.83
C SER A 846 4.85 -10.75 3.55
N TYR A 847 3.78 -9.97 3.45
CA TYR A 847 3.61 -8.75 4.21
C TYR A 847 2.78 -9.04 5.45
N ILE A 848 3.22 -8.48 6.56
CA ILE A 848 2.49 -8.54 7.82
C ILE A 848 2.13 -7.12 8.26
N VAL A 849 1.03 -7.00 8.97
CA VAL A 849 0.51 -5.73 9.44
C VAL A 849 0.32 -5.81 10.95
N ASN A 850 0.68 -4.75 11.64
CA ASN A 850 0.34 -4.65 13.06
C ASN A 850 -1.16 -4.49 13.21
N THR A 851 -1.74 -5.22 14.16
CA THR A 851 -3.18 -5.17 14.44
C THR A 851 -3.43 -4.82 15.88
N VAL A 852 -4.60 -4.24 16.15
CA VAL A 852 -5.05 -3.89 17.50
C VAL A 852 -6.40 -4.55 17.73
N SER A 853 -6.58 -5.25 18.84
CA SER A 853 -7.90 -5.77 19.25
C SER A 853 -8.67 -4.74 20.07
N ALA A 854 -10.00 -4.76 20.02
CA ALA A 854 -10.85 -3.95 20.91
C ALA A 854 -10.96 -4.48 22.33
N LYS A 855 -10.32 -5.62 22.65
CA LYS A 855 -10.27 -6.15 24.02
C LYS A 855 -9.71 -5.07 24.97
N GLN A 856 -10.49 -4.75 26.00
CA GLN A 856 -10.16 -3.73 26.99
C GLN A 856 -9.06 -4.23 27.93
N GLU A 857 -7.81 -3.97 27.57
CA GLU A 857 -6.63 -4.37 28.33
C GLU A 857 -5.57 -3.25 28.23
N THR A 858 -4.95 -2.89 29.35
CA THR A 858 -3.93 -1.81 29.39
C THR A 858 -2.51 -2.34 29.14
N VAL A 859 -2.29 -3.64 29.32
CA VAL A 859 -1.02 -4.33 29.03
C VAL A 859 -1.29 -5.36 27.95
N PHE A 860 -0.68 -5.20 26.78
CA PHE A 860 -0.89 -6.06 25.62
C PHE A 860 0.40 -6.24 24.83
N LYS A 861 0.46 -7.33 24.08
CA LYS A 861 1.54 -7.58 23.12
C LYS A 861 1.10 -7.11 21.74
N LYS A 862 2.04 -6.54 20.99
CA LYS A 862 1.85 -6.19 19.59
C LYS A 862 1.65 -7.48 18.79
N VAL A 863 0.51 -7.59 18.10
CA VAL A 863 0.16 -8.76 17.28
C VAL A 863 0.24 -8.38 15.81
N THR A 864 0.89 -9.23 15.03
CA THR A 864 1.00 -9.08 13.57
C THR A 864 0.12 -10.10 12.88
N GLN A 865 -0.57 -9.70 11.84
CA GLN A 865 -1.35 -10.59 10.98
C GLN A 865 -0.85 -10.52 9.54
N ASP A 866 -1.05 -11.59 8.78
CA ASP A 866 -0.81 -11.57 7.34
C ASP A 866 -1.78 -10.61 6.64
N VAL A 867 -1.35 -9.93 5.59
CA VAL A 867 -2.17 -8.96 4.83
C VAL A 867 -3.45 -9.57 4.26
N GLU A 868 -3.47 -10.88 4.01
CA GLU A 868 -4.63 -11.61 3.49
C GLU A 868 -5.62 -12.04 4.59
N ALA A 869 -5.26 -11.89 5.87
CA ALA A 869 -6.13 -12.29 6.96
C ALA A 869 -7.43 -11.44 6.98
N CYS A 870 -8.43 -11.90 7.73
CA CYS A 870 -9.71 -11.19 7.82
C CYS A 870 -9.71 -10.25 9.03
N GLY A 871 -9.73 -8.94 8.81
CA GLY A 871 -9.76 -7.91 9.86
C GLY A 871 -10.83 -6.85 9.65
N ALA A 872 -11.12 -6.06 10.69
CA ALA A 872 -12.03 -4.92 10.60
C ALA A 872 -11.29 -3.60 10.41
N VAL A 873 -12.01 -2.56 10.00
CA VAL A 873 -11.45 -1.24 9.74
C VAL A 873 -12.24 -0.17 10.47
N ARG A 874 -11.54 0.61 11.29
CA ARG A 874 -12.07 1.87 11.84
C ARG A 874 -11.26 3.01 11.24
N ALA A 875 -11.90 3.80 10.39
CA ALA A 875 -11.23 4.89 9.69
C ALA A 875 -10.95 6.07 10.63
N VAL A 876 -9.87 6.79 10.36
CA VAL A 876 -9.50 8.01 11.09
C VAL A 876 -9.14 9.13 10.12
N ARG A 877 -9.35 10.37 10.54
CA ARG A 877 -8.88 11.58 9.85
C ARG A 877 -8.43 12.66 10.84
N PRO A 878 -7.56 13.60 10.42
CA PRO A 878 -7.14 14.74 11.23
C PRO A 878 -8.26 15.72 11.58
#